data_AF-A0A3S1BBV3-F1
#
_entry.id   AF-A0A3S1BBV3-F1
#
_cell.length_a   1.000
_cell.length_b   1.000
_cell.length_c   1.000
_cell.angle_alpha   90.00
_cell.angle_beta   90.00
_cell.angle_gamma   90.00
#
_symmetry.space_group_name_H-M   'P 1'
#
loop_
_entity.id
_entity.type
_entity.pdbx_description
1 polymer ?
#
loop_
_entity_poly.entity_id
_entity_poly.type
_entity_poly.pdbx_seq_one_letter_code
_entity_poly.pdbx_strand_id
1 'polypeptide(L)'
;MSVSDYFSRSILKRMLAQLEEEPHDDIIVKVGTRNFRCHRFILSASSKFFRALCRSGMSEAMEQKVELKDVSRDTFGLILECIYGGKNIITKENALDIWQAASLLQIDFLQAACDTFLIENSDKEDCVDVFKCAKLLSSDHVSKVMWDIMLREFDYLVKSNSIFLLEAVDFERLVESDNLRVGTEDTVVRVIMEYCELYTSEDPESKQPDNVSKAQIDENLASKTSAMKKDKKATRADIKNEKLNSIALALGESDSGGQYQDNIMSTLLGASRLCLASSTCLQDLITDARVLNNPGAMHHVRSALRYHLQPERRYDFCPSTAGFRSGNEWTNVILSVSLTNPNYTQPTLICKRFPQDKWHTVIVGSSPTYHFTQAQCNMVFYGEKVFGTCHSAQHNQNFMFCFNVKLRNFAIIGSPTRGRLNHATLCHKNFLYVVGGDNGELSIERYNLENAGAQWENVGTLAQAVSDTTAAVFNNLIIIVGNVQKAGEDGPTALIQCFDPSKSAVHVQVDPLPRAGEKRVFLKRWSELYLLQEGGDLWQLHVSRDDNNRIVLDYQGRLWNSPVELTSAVIFKEELIVLAKPAAAPNPAAAAANQGQGQGQNQGEVPPQWETPRHELFKRVHVLREDICRLTTGIVLSAAIPQ
;
A
#
# COMPACT_ATOMS: atom_id res chain seq x y z
N MET A 1 37.02 -18.65 30.41
CA MET A 1 37.42 -17.23 30.41
C MET A 1 38.90 -17.15 30.04
N SER A 2 39.26 -16.37 29.02
CA SER A 2 40.67 -16.20 28.61
C SER A 2 41.44 -15.35 29.63
N VAL A 3 42.77 -15.52 29.73
CA VAL A 3 43.67 -14.73 30.62
C VAL A 3 43.50 -13.21 30.40
N SER A 4 43.15 -12.81 29.18
CA SER A 4 42.80 -11.44 28.78
C SER A 4 41.63 -10.83 29.56
N ASP A 5 40.56 -11.59 29.80
CA ASP A 5 39.36 -11.08 30.48
C ASP A 5 39.62 -10.87 31.99
N TYR A 6 40.36 -11.80 32.60
CA TYR A 6 40.79 -11.68 34.00
C TYR A 6 41.73 -10.48 34.22
N PHE A 7 42.69 -10.28 33.32
CA PHE A 7 43.63 -9.16 33.38
C PHE A 7 42.90 -7.81 33.24
N SER A 8 42.00 -7.69 32.26
CA SER A 8 41.23 -6.47 32.02
C SER A 8 40.33 -6.10 33.21
N ARG A 9 39.61 -7.08 33.76
CA ARG A 9 38.78 -6.88 34.96
C ARG A 9 39.60 -6.51 36.19
N SER A 10 40.78 -7.10 36.35
CA SER A 10 41.68 -6.80 37.47
C SER A 10 42.23 -5.36 37.40
N ILE A 11 42.52 -4.85 36.20
CA ILE A 11 42.93 -3.46 35.99
C ILE A 11 41.77 -2.51 36.31
N LEU A 12 40.59 -2.75 35.75
CA LEU A 12 39.40 -1.92 35.98
C LEU A 12 39.05 -1.83 37.47
N LYS A 13 39.08 -2.96 38.18
CA LYS A 13 38.83 -3.02 39.63
C LYS A 13 39.84 -2.19 40.43
N ARG A 14 41.12 -2.17 40.02
CA ARG A 14 42.15 -1.33 40.66
C ARG A 14 41.98 0.14 40.33
N MET A 15 41.60 0.50 39.11
CA MET A 15 41.28 1.88 38.73
C MET A 15 40.07 2.42 39.51
N LEU A 16 39.07 1.57 39.77
CA LEU A 16 37.92 1.93 40.60
C LEU A 16 38.32 2.12 42.07
N ALA A 17 39.18 1.26 42.62
CA ALA A 17 39.72 1.45 43.98
C ALA A 17 40.54 2.75 44.10
N GLN A 18 41.35 3.09 43.09
CA GLN A 18 42.08 4.36 43.07
C GLN A 18 41.17 5.58 43.02
N LEU A 19 40.01 5.48 42.35
CA LEU A 19 39.00 6.54 42.35
C LEU A 19 38.42 6.82 43.75
N GLU A 20 38.34 5.80 44.59
CA GLU A 20 37.79 5.87 45.95
C GLU A 20 38.84 6.21 47.02
N GLU A 21 40.09 5.74 46.85
CA GLU A 21 41.13 5.80 47.88
C GLU A 21 42.23 6.86 47.64
N GLU A 22 42.50 7.28 46.39
CA GLU A 22 43.64 8.16 46.04
C GLU A 22 43.20 9.48 45.36
N PRO A 23 43.91 10.61 45.58
CA PRO A 23 43.58 11.92 45.01
C PRO A 23 44.24 12.15 43.63
N HIS A 24 44.15 11.17 42.73
CA HIS A 24 44.72 11.25 41.37
C HIS A 24 43.70 11.63 40.28
N ASP A 25 42.54 12.13 40.69
CA ASP A 25 41.55 12.71 39.79
C ASP A 25 42.04 14.03 39.19
N ASP A 26 41.90 14.16 37.87
CA ASP A 26 42.39 15.28 37.06
C ASP A 26 41.25 16.00 36.31
N ILE A 27 39.99 15.60 36.57
CA ILE A 27 38.77 16.24 36.08
C ILE A 27 37.59 16.04 37.03
N ILE A 28 36.78 17.09 37.20
CA ILE A 28 35.54 17.08 38.00
C ILE A 28 34.34 17.26 37.08
N VAL A 29 33.44 16.27 37.05
CA VAL A 29 32.16 16.37 36.34
C VAL A 29 31.05 16.75 37.32
N LYS A 30 30.51 17.94 37.18
CA LYS A 30 29.37 18.45 37.94
C LYS A 30 28.08 18.05 37.25
N VAL A 31 27.19 17.35 37.96
CA VAL A 31 25.85 16.96 37.51
C VAL A 31 24.83 17.43 38.53
N GLY A 32 24.07 18.48 38.18
CA GLY A 32 23.20 19.18 39.12
C GLY A 32 23.98 19.69 40.33
N THR A 33 23.63 19.22 41.54
CA THR A 33 24.29 19.62 42.79
C THR A 33 25.41 18.68 43.26
N ARG A 34 25.78 17.64 42.48
CA ARG A 34 26.84 16.68 42.85
C ARG A 34 28.06 16.82 41.93
N ASN A 35 29.23 16.72 42.52
CA ASN A 35 30.50 16.66 41.81
C ASN A 35 31.02 15.22 41.81
N PHE A 36 31.39 14.73 40.63
CA PHE A 36 32.04 13.44 40.42
C PHE A 36 33.51 13.69 40.07
N ARG A 37 34.42 13.17 40.90
CA ARG A 37 35.86 13.20 40.63
C ARG A 37 36.18 12.03 39.70
N CYS A 38 36.90 12.27 38.61
CA CYS A 38 37.13 11.29 37.55
C CYS A 38 38.53 11.42 36.95
N HIS A 39 38.90 10.46 36.09
CA HIS A 39 40.15 10.49 35.34
C HIS A 39 39.90 10.83 33.87
N ARG A 40 40.55 11.89 33.39
CA ARG A 40 40.41 12.46 32.05
C ARG A 40 40.77 11.46 30.96
N PHE A 41 41.81 10.66 31.20
CA PHE A 41 42.22 9.58 30.29
C PHE A 41 41.13 8.54 30.09
N ILE A 42 40.51 8.05 31.18
CA ILE A 42 39.48 7.00 31.14
C ILE A 42 38.22 7.54 30.46
N LEU A 43 37.75 8.74 30.85
CA LEU A 43 36.59 9.36 30.20
C LEU A 43 36.84 9.62 28.71
N SER A 44 38.02 10.10 28.32
CA SER A 44 38.37 10.32 26.90
C SER A 44 38.52 9.03 26.11
N ALA A 45 38.94 7.94 26.75
CA ALA A 45 39.02 6.62 26.12
C ALA A 45 37.61 6.08 25.84
N SER A 46 36.71 6.20 26.81
CA SER A 46 35.36 5.62 26.76
C SER A 46 34.30 6.47 26.07
N SER A 47 34.49 7.80 25.98
CA SER A 47 33.52 8.76 25.44
C SER A 47 34.16 9.70 24.43
N LYS A 48 33.56 9.78 23.24
CA LYS A 48 33.99 10.75 22.21
C LYS A 48 33.69 12.19 22.62
N PHE A 49 32.60 12.42 23.35
CA PHE A 49 32.26 13.73 23.91
C PHE A 49 33.38 14.24 24.83
N PHE A 50 33.77 13.44 25.84
CA PHE A 50 34.85 13.84 26.75
C PHE A 50 36.20 13.94 26.03
N ARG A 51 36.46 13.08 25.04
CA ARG A 51 37.66 13.18 24.20
C ARG A 51 37.74 14.49 23.44
N ALA A 52 36.64 14.93 22.83
CA ALA A 52 36.56 16.20 22.12
C ALA A 52 36.71 17.37 23.09
N LEU A 53 36.01 17.32 24.22
CA LEU A 53 36.07 18.34 25.26
C LEU A 53 37.50 18.55 25.77
N CYS A 54 38.21 17.46 26.07
CA CYS A 54 39.59 17.51 26.57
C CYS A 54 40.62 17.94 25.52
N ARG A 55 40.26 17.93 24.23
CA ARG A 55 41.12 18.37 23.10
C ARG A 55 40.79 19.78 22.60
N SER A 56 39.61 20.31 22.95
CA SER A 56 39.04 21.53 22.37
C SER A 56 39.79 22.82 22.72
N GLY A 57 40.63 22.83 23.76
CA GLY A 57 41.31 24.03 24.24
C GLY A 57 40.37 25.09 24.86
N MET A 58 39.11 24.74 25.13
CA MET A 58 38.10 25.62 25.76
C MET A 58 38.35 25.76 27.28
N SER A 59 37.66 26.70 27.93
CA SER A 59 37.77 26.98 29.37
C SER A 59 37.67 25.74 30.24
N GLU A 60 36.81 24.79 29.89
CA GLU A 60 36.55 23.54 30.58
C GLU A 60 37.76 22.59 30.56
N ALA A 61 38.58 22.66 29.50
CA ALA A 61 39.84 21.92 29.41
C ALA A 61 40.95 22.54 30.29
N MET A 62 40.84 23.83 30.61
CA MET A 62 41.76 24.55 31.51
C MET A 62 41.32 24.53 32.97
N GLU A 63 40.01 24.61 33.25
CA GLU A 63 39.43 24.68 34.59
C GLU A 63 39.25 23.31 35.27
N GLN A 64 39.56 22.21 34.56
CA GLN A 64 39.42 20.83 35.04
C GLN A 64 38.01 20.51 35.58
N LYS A 65 36.99 21.25 35.13
CA LYS A 65 35.61 21.11 35.60
C LYS A 65 34.63 21.21 34.44
N VAL A 66 33.70 20.26 34.39
CA VAL A 66 32.70 20.12 33.32
C VAL A 66 31.32 20.05 33.95
N GLU A 67 30.35 20.82 33.46
CA GLU A 67 28.96 20.74 33.93
C GLU A 67 28.07 20.03 32.90
N LEU A 68 27.41 18.94 33.30
CA LEU A 68 26.39 18.26 32.51
C LEU A 68 25.01 18.66 33.00
N LYS A 69 24.18 19.22 32.11
CA LYS A 69 22.84 19.70 32.42
C LYS A 69 21.74 18.69 32.08
N ASP A 70 21.94 17.88 31.04
CA ASP A 70 20.90 17.03 30.47
C ASP A 70 21.01 15.55 30.90
N VAL A 71 21.82 15.25 31.92
CA VAL A 71 21.97 13.89 32.47
C VAL A 71 21.63 13.91 33.96
N SER A 72 20.84 12.94 34.41
CA SER A 72 20.54 12.81 35.84
C SER A 72 21.78 12.35 36.63
N ARG A 73 21.86 12.76 37.89
CA ARG A 73 22.93 12.34 38.81
C ARG A 73 23.04 10.81 38.90
N ASP A 74 21.89 10.14 39.01
CA ASP A 74 21.84 8.70 39.25
C ASP A 74 22.26 7.94 37.98
N THR A 75 21.78 8.39 36.81
CA THR A 75 22.18 7.86 35.50
C THR A 75 23.68 8.02 35.28
N PHE A 76 24.25 9.21 35.52
CA PHE A 76 25.68 9.44 35.35
C PHE A 76 26.52 8.60 36.33
N GLY A 77 26.06 8.44 37.57
CA GLY A 77 26.71 7.58 38.56
C GLY A 77 26.78 6.12 38.10
N LEU A 78 25.69 5.58 37.57
CA LEU A 78 25.66 4.22 37.00
C LEU A 78 26.62 4.10 35.80
N ILE A 79 26.60 5.07 34.89
CA ILE A 79 27.52 5.10 33.73
C ILE A 79 28.98 5.06 34.20
N LEU A 80 29.32 5.84 35.22
CA LEU A 80 30.67 5.85 35.78
C LEU A 80 31.04 4.50 36.40
N GLU A 81 30.14 3.86 37.14
CA GLU A 81 30.35 2.51 37.67
C GLU A 81 30.53 1.48 36.54
N CYS A 82 29.83 1.64 35.41
CA CYS A 82 30.02 0.80 34.23
C CYS A 82 31.40 1.02 33.59
N ILE A 83 31.81 2.27 33.38
CA ILE A 83 33.12 2.63 32.79
C ILE A 83 34.28 2.10 33.62
N TYR A 84 34.24 2.27 34.95
CA TYR A 84 35.32 1.87 35.84
C TYR A 84 35.23 0.43 36.32
N GLY A 85 34.02 -0.11 36.47
CA GLY A 85 33.78 -1.43 37.05
C GLY A 85 33.50 -2.53 36.03
N GLY A 86 33.18 -2.19 34.77
CA GLY A 86 32.82 -3.16 33.72
C GLY A 86 31.56 -3.99 34.06
N LYS A 87 30.69 -3.48 34.94
CA LYS A 87 29.46 -4.17 35.35
C LYS A 87 28.32 -3.87 34.39
N ASN A 88 27.41 -4.84 34.23
CA ASN A 88 26.14 -4.59 33.56
C ASN A 88 25.20 -3.85 34.53
N ILE A 89 24.84 -2.63 34.18
CA ILE A 89 24.01 -1.71 34.98
C ILE A 89 22.58 -1.56 34.43
N ILE A 90 22.32 -2.14 33.26
CA ILE A 90 21.11 -1.87 32.49
C ILE A 90 19.96 -2.73 33.06
N THR A 91 18.87 -2.06 33.43
CA THR A 91 17.61 -2.64 33.90
C THR A 91 16.44 -2.03 33.12
N LYS A 92 15.24 -2.63 33.20
CA LYS A 92 14.06 -2.10 32.50
C LYS A 92 13.73 -0.66 32.90
N GLU A 93 13.95 -0.31 34.16
CA GLU A 93 13.61 1.00 34.72
C GLU A 93 14.59 2.11 34.30
N ASN A 94 15.85 1.77 34.07
CA ASN A 94 16.91 2.76 33.79
C ASN A 94 17.41 2.74 32.34
N ALA A 95 16.99 1.76 31.52
CA ALA A 95 17.51 1.55 30.18
C ALA A 95 17.36 2.78 29.28
N LEU A 96 16.19 3.43 29.27
CA LEU A 96 15.94 4.62 28.45
C LEU A 96 16.83 5.81 28.85
N ASP A 97 16.94 6.08 30.16
CA ASP A 97 17.75 7.18 30.68
C ASP A 97 19.24 6.95 30.39
N ILE A 98 19.73 5.71 30.59
CA ILE A 98 21.11 5.34 30.28
C ILE A 98 21.37 5.45 28.78
N TRP A 99 20.42 5.04 27.94
CA TRP A 99 20.57 5.07 26.49
C TRP A 99 20.67 6.51 25.96
N GLN A 100 19.80 7.40 26.43
CA GLN A 100 19.86 8.83 26.11
C GLN A 100 21.18 9.45 26.55
N ALA A 101 21.62 9.19 27.78
CA ALA A 101 22.88 9.69 28.29
C ALA A 101 24.10 9.11 27.56
N ALA A 102 24.07 7.83 27.17
CA ALA A 102 25.11 7.19 26.39
C ALA A 102 25.21 7.79 24.97
N SER A 103 24.08 8.16 24.37
CA SER A 103 24.02 8.92 23.12
C SER A 103 24.65 10.30 23.24
N LEU A 104 24.19 11.09 24.22
CA LEU A 104 24.70 12.44 24.47
C LEU A 104 26.21 12.44 24.74
N LEU A 105 26.68 11.53 25.58
CA LEU A 105 28.09 11.38 25.94
C LEU A 105 28.88 10.61 24.88
N GLN A 106 28.25 10.14 23.79
CA GLN A 106 28.89 9.38 22.71
C GLN A 106 29.74 8.20 23.22
N ILE A 107 29.12 7.35 24.04
CA ILE A 107 29.70 6.12 24.62
C ILE A 107 29.22 4.91 23.80
N ASP A 108 29.94 4.59 22.73
CA ASP A 108 29.50 3.62 21.70
C ASP A 108 29.16 2.22 22.27
N PHE A 109 29.99 1.69 23.19
CA PHE A 109 29.77 0.34 23.74
C PHE A 109 28.52 0.26 24.61
N LEU A 110 28.18 1.36 25.30
CA LEU A 110 27.01 1.42 26.17
C LEU A 110 25.74 1.62 25.35
N GLN A 111 25.81 2.41 24.26
CA GLN A 111 24.72 2.51 23.29
C GLN A 111 24.39 1.14 22.70
N ALA A 112 25.39 0.38 22.23
CA ALA A 112 25.18 -0.95 21.66
C ALA A 112 24.58 -1.94 22.67
N ALA A 113 25.00 -1.85 23.94
CA ALA A 113 24.43 -2.67 25.02
C ALA A 113 22.96 -2.30 25.30
N CYS A 114 22.63 -1.00 25.32
CA CYS A 114 21.27 -0.51 25.46
C CYS A 114 20.38 -0.92 24.28
N ASP A 115 20.85 -0.78 23.04
CA ASP A 115 20.11 -1.20 21.84
C ASP A 115 19.72 -2.67 21.93
N THR A 116 20.70 -3.53 22.28
CA THR A 116 20.49 -4.97 22.43
C THR A 116 19.50 -5.27 23.55
N PHE A 117 19.69 -4.67 24.72
CA PHE A 117 18.83 -4.87 25.88
C PHE A 117 17.39 -4.45 25.60
N LEU A 118 17.20 -3.28 24.98
CA LEU A 118 15.88 -2.77 24.63
C LEU A 118 15.20 -3.69 23.61
N ILE A 119 15.90 -4.18 22.59
CA ILE A 119 15.30 -5.11 21.62
C ILE A 119 14.87 -6.42 22.28
N GLU A 120 15.67 -6.98 23.18
CA GLU A 120 15.39 -8.26 23.83
C GLU A 120 14.32 -8.18 24.93
N ASN A 121 14.18 -7.01 25.58
CA ASN A 121 13.36 -6.84 26.78
C ASN A 121 12.18 -5.87 26.60
N SER A 122 12.00 -5.26 25.42
CA SER A 122 10.86 -4.39 25.16
C SER A 122 9.56 -5.18 25.12
N ASP A 123 8.63 -4.79 25.99
CA ASP A 123 7.27 -5.28 25.99
C ASP A 123 6.37 -4.37 25.13
N LYS A 124 5.17 -4.85 24.83
CA LYS A 124 4.13 -4.11 24.11
C LYS A 124 3.67 -2.80 24.78
N GLU A 125 3.98 -2.61 26.07
CA GLU A 125 3.65 -1.40 26.83
C GLU A 125 4.62 -0.26 26.55
N ASP A 126 5.91 -0.56 26.42
CA ASP A 126 6.98 0.43 26.31
C ASP A 126 7.34 0.75 24.85
N CYS A 127 6.79 0.02 23.87
CA CYS A 127 7.25 0.10 22.48
C CYS A 127 7.13 1.49 21.85
N VAL A 128 6.10 2.27 22.20
CA VAL A 128 5.92 3.65 21.69
C VAL A 128 6.97 4.60 22.29
N ASP A 129 7.21 4.50 23.61
CA ASP A 129 8.23 5.31 24.31
C ASP A 129 9.63 4.99 23.76
N VAL A 130 9.94 3.70 23.60
CA VAL A 130 11.22 3.23 23.06
C VAL A 130 11.37 3.65 21.59
N PHE A 131 10.31 3.58 20.78
CA PHE A 131 10.33 4.03 19.39
C PHE A 131 10.63 5.54 19.27
N LYS A 132 9.95 6.36 20.07
CA LYS A 132 10.22 7.82 20.13
C LYS A 132 11.67 8.10 20.50
N CYS A 133 12.17 7.44 21.54
CA CYS A 133 13.57 7.57 21.94
C CYS A 133 14.50 7.11 20.81
N ALA A 134 14.20 6.01 20.12
CA ALA A 134 15.01 5.50 19.02
C ALA A 134 15.14 6.52 17.89
N LYS A 135 14.05 7.23 17.56
CA LYS A 135 14.07 8.31 16.57
C LYS A 135 14.92 9.49 17.02
N LEU A 136 14.71 9.97 18.24
CA LEU A 136 15.49 11.09 18.79
C LEU A 136 16.99 10.79 18.80
N LEU A 137 17.35 9.55 19.09
CA LEU A 137 18.74 9.09 19.15
C LEU A 137 19.30 8.61 17.80
N SER A 138 18.51 8.68 16.72
CA SER A 138 18.88 8.21 15.39
C SER A 138 19.30 6.72 15.34
N SER A 139 18.72 5.87 16.20
CA SER A 139 18.95 4.43 16.22
C SER A 139 17.99 3.71 15.28
N ASP A 140 18.41 3.55 14.01
CA ASP A 140 17.60 2.91 12.96
C ASP A 140 17.22 1.46 13.29
N HIS A 141 18.10 0.73 13.96
CA HIS A 141 17.87 -0.69 14.24
C HIS A 141 16.73 -0.87 15.26
N VAL A 142 16.81 -0.16 16.39
CA VAL A 142 15.77 -0.21 17.44
C VAL A 142 14.47 0.36 16.89
N SER A 143 14.51 1.47 16.15
CA SER A 143 13.33 2.09 15.55
C SER A 143 12.57 1.11 14.64
N LYS A 144 13.26 0.38 13.77
CA LYS A 144 12.66 -0.64 12.88
C LYS A 144 12.02 -1.80 13.66
N VAL A 145 12.71 -2.31 14.68
CA VAL A 145 12.19 -3.42 15.50
C VAL A 145 10.95 -2.98 16.28
N MET A 146 10.98 -1.79 16.89
CA MET A 146 9.82 -1.25 17.62
C MET A 146 8.66 -0.96 16.67
N TRP A 147 8.93 -0.47 15.45
CA TRP A 147 7.91 -0.29 14.42
C TRP A 147 7.17 -1.59 14.09
N ASP A 148 7.91 -2.69 13.88
CA ASP A 148 7.31 -4.00 13.62
C ASP A 148 6.46 -4.52 14.80
N ILE A 149 6.90 -4.25 16.04
CA ILE A 149 6.10 -4.55 17.24
C ILE A 149 4.82 -3.72 17.26
N MET A 150 4.88 -2.42 16.98
CA MET A 150 3.70 -1.55 16.93
C MET A 150 2.70 -2.01 15.85
N LEU A 151 3.18 -2.44 14.68
CA LEU A 151 2.33 -2.99 13.63
C LEU A 151 1.62 -4.28 14.06
N ARG A 152 2.29 -5.13 14.84
CA ARG A 152 1.75 -6.42 15.31
C ARG A 152 0.79 -6.27 16.49
N GLU A 153 1.09 -5.36 17.41
CA GLU A 153 0.38 -5.18 18.68
C GLU A 153 -0.59 -3.98 18.66
N PHE A 154 -1.04 -3.54 17.48
CA PHE A 154 -1.92 -2.37 17.31
C PHE A 154 -3.16 -2.41 18.23
N ASP A 155 -3.86 -3.55 18.28
CA ASP A 155 -5.04 -3.72 19.14
C ASP A 155 -4.74 -3.50 20.63
N TYR A 156 -3.51 -3.77 21.07
CA TYR A 156 -3.08 -3.49 22.44
C TYR A 156 -2.84 -1.99 22.65
N LEU A 157 -2.15 -1.33 21.71
CA LEU A 157 -1.82 0.09 21.78
C LEU A 157 -3.05 0.99 21.76
N VAL A 158 -4.09 0.57 21.05
CA VAL A 158 -5.40 1.22 21.05
C VAL A 158 -6.07 1.11 22.43
N LYS A 159 -5.94 -0.02 23.12
CA LYS A 159 -6.52 -0.21 24.47
C LYS A 159 -5.75 0.52 25.57
N SER A 160 -4.44 0.67 25.42
CA SER A 160 -3.59 1.35 26.40
C SER A 160 -3.52 2.86 26.18
N ASN A 161 -4.15 3.39 25.13
CA ASN A 161 -4.06 4.78 24.67
C ASN A 161 -2.62 5.23 24.33
N SER A 162 -1.64 4.32 24.29
CA SER A 162 -0.25 4.65 23.97
C SER A 162 -0.10 5.11 22.52
N ILE A 163 -1.01 4.69 21.64
CA ILE A 163 -0.98 5.04 20.22
C ILE A 163 -1.16 6.54 19.97
N PHE A 164 -1.91 7.23 20.83
CA PHE A 164 -2.18 8.67 20.71
C PHE A 164 -0.96 9.53 21.06
N LEU A 165 0.09 8.93 21.63
CA LEU A 165 1.35 9.60 21.85
C LEU A 165 2.14 9.78 20.54
N LEU A 166 1.84 9.03 19.48
CA LEU A 166 2.58 9.14 18.21
C LEU A 166 2.34 10.50 17.53
N GLU A 167 3.40 11.01 16.89
CA GLU A 167 3.32 12.18 16.01
C GLU A 167 2.48 11.86 14.77
N ALA A 168 1.83 12.88 14.20
CA ALA A 168 0.89 12.73 13.08
C ALA A 168 1.50 11.99 11.88
N VAL A 169 2.76 12.27 11.55
CA VAL A 169 3.48 11.62 10.45
C VAL A 169 3.67 10.11 10.70
N ASP A 170 3.96 9.72 11.93
CA ASP A 170 4.12 8.30 12.29
C ASP A 170 2.79 7.58 12.38
N PHE A 171 1.76 8.26 12.90
CA PHE A 171 0.43 7.71 12.96
C PHE A 171 -0.14 7.48 11.55
N GLU A 172 0.05 8.44 10.63
CA GLU A 172 -0.30 8.28 9.20
C GLU A 172 0.40 7.07 8.58
N ARG A 173 1.72 6.95 8.75
CA ARG A 173 2.50 5.80 8.26
C ARG A 173 2.01 4.47 8.82
N LEU A 174 1.60 4.45 10.08
CA LEU A 174 1.08 3.26 10.74
C LEU A 174 -0.27 2.84 10.11
N VAL A 175 -1.16 3.82 9.86
CA VAL A 175 -2.47 3.60 9.23
C VAL A 175 -2.32 3.12 7.78
N GLU A 176 -1.40 3.69 7.02
CA GLU A 176 -1.16 3.34 5.61
C GLU A 176 -0.62 1.90 5.46
N SER A 177 0.25 1.48 6.39
CA SER A 177 0.99 0.21 6.33
C SER A 177 0.14 -1.02 6.00
N ASP A 178 0.52 -1.75 4.95
CA ASP A 178 -0.07 -3.05 4.61
C ASP A 178 0.17 -4.11 5.70
N ASN A 179 1.16 -3.94 6.58
CA ASN A 179 1.54 -4.92 7.61
C ASN A 179 0.85 -4.71 8.97
N LEU A 180 0.04 -3.66 9.10
CA LEU A 180 -0.72 -3.43 10.34
C LEU A 180 -1.68 -4.60 10.60
N ARG A 181 -1.60 -5.18 11.80
CA ARG A 181 -2.47 -6.26 12.23
C ARG A 181 -3.61 -5.69 13.05
N VAL A 182 -4.80 -5.72 12.45
CA VAL A 182 -6.04 -5.25 13.05
C VAL A 182 -7.18 -6.17 12.64
N GLY A 183 -8.13 -6.42 13.53
CA GLY A 183 -9.27 -7.28 13.24
C GLY A 183 -10.22 -6.69 12.18
N THR A 184 -10.47 -5.38 12.24
CA THR A 184 -11.40 -4.68 11.34
C THR A 184 -10.91 -3.27 11.01
N GLU A 185 -11.19 -2.79 9.79
CA GLU A 185 -10.91 -1.39 9.45
C GLU A 185 -11.77 -0.40 10.23
N ASP A 186 -12.93 -0.83 10.75
CA ASP A 186 -13.74 -0.04 11.68
C ASP A 186 -12.95 0.40 12.91
N THR A 187 -12.07 -0.48 13.42
CA THR A 187 -11.20 -0.16 14.55
C THR A 187 -10.22 0.95 14.17
N VAL A 188 -9.63 0.87 12.97
CA VAL A 188 -8.70 1.89 12.47
C VAL A 188 -9.40 3.24 12.30
N VAL A 189 -10.58 3.25 11.68
CA VAL A 189 -11.39 4.46 11.48
C VAL A 189 -11.76 5.10 12.83
N ARG A 190 -12.23 4.30 13.79
CA ARG A 190 -12.56 4.80 15.13
C ARG A 190 -11.34 5.46 15.80
N VAL A 191 -10.18 4.82 15.73
CA VAL A 191 -8.94 5.35 16.32
C VAL A 191 -8.49 6.63 15.60
N ILE A 192 -8.67 6.75 14.28
CA ILE A 192 -8.41 7.99 13.54
C ILE A 192 -9.32 9.12 14.05
N MET A 193 -10.61 8.86 14.25
CA MET A 193 -11.55 9.86 14.75
C MET A 193 -11.17 10.30 16.17
N GLU A 194 -10.83 9.37 17.06
CA GLU A 194 -10.37 9.63 18.43
C GLU A 194 -9.05 10.42 18.43
N TYR A 195 -8.12 10.09 17.53
CA TYR A 195 -6.87 10.82 17.35
C TYR A 195 -7.14 12.27 16.92
N CYS A 196 -8.03 12.50 15.96
CA CYS A 196 -8.40 13.84 15.52
C CYS A 196 -9.06 14.67 16.63
N GLU A 197 -9.79 14.05 17.57
CA GLU A 197 -10.38 14.74 18.74
C GLU A 197 -9.30 15.34 19.63
N LEU A 198 -8.31 14.51 19.98
CA LEU A 198 -7.20 14.92 20.83
C LEU A 198 -6.39 16.04 20.17
N TYR A 199 -6.12 15.91 18.86
CA TYR A 199 -5.40 16.92 18.09
C TYR A 199 -6.15 18.25 17.97
N THR A 200 -7.49 18.25 17.92
CA THR A 200 -8.29 19.48 17.85
C THR A 200 -8.42 20.16 19.22
N SER A 201 -8.30 19.40 20.31
CA SER A 201 -8.36 19.94 21.68
C SER A 201 -7.05 20.60 22.14
N GLU A 202 -5.94 20.34 21.45
CA GLU A 202 -4.65 21.00 21.67
C GLU A 202 -4.58 22.31 20.87
N ASP A 203 -5.44 23.29 21.20
CA ASP A 203 -5.40 24.61 20.58
C ASP A 203 -4.03 25.32 20.83
N PRO A 204 -3.46 26.00 19.81
CA PRO A 204 -2.14 26.63 19.85
C PRO A 204 -2.03 27.88 20.74
N GLU A 205 -3.12 28.36 21.37
CA GLU A 205 -3.09 29.49 22.31
C GLU A 205 -2.39 29.18 23.65
N SER A 206 -2.11 27.90 23.95
CA SER A 206 -1.28 27.52 25.12
C SER A 206 0.23 27.70 24.90
N LYS A 207 0.65 28.17 23.71
CA LYS A 207 2.06 28.43 23.34
C LYS A 207 2.39 29.91 23.11
N GLN A 208 1.66 30.85 23.71
CA GLN A 208 2.16 32.23 23.86
C GLN A 208 2.70 32.45 25.28
N PRO A 209 3.94 32.97 25.45
CA PRO A 209 4.42 33.39 26.75
C PRO A 209 3.81 34.76 27.05
N ASP A 210 2.67 34.79 27.70
CA ASP A 210 2.14 36.07 28.18
C ASP A 210 3.03 36.62 29.30
N ASN A 211 3.68 37.72 28.94
CA ASN A 211 4.42 38.66 29.75
C ASN A 211 3.82 38.85 31.16
N VAL A 212 4.41 38.23 32.17
CA VAL A 212 4.37 38.80 33.52
C VAL A 212 5.53 39.77 33.62
N SER A 213 5.21 41.06 33.48
CA SER A 213 6.09 42.16 33.86
C SER A 213 6.60 41.93 35.29
N LYS A 214 7.92 41.99 35.46
CA LYS A 214 8.62 42.04 36.74
C LYS A 214 8.17 43.25 37.57
N ALA A 215 7.10 43.11 38.35
CA ALA A 215 6.81 43.86 39.56
C ALA A 215 5.50 43.32 40.15
N GLN A 216 5.51 42.94 41.43
CA GLN A 216 4.39 42.39 42.21
C GLN A 216 4.09 40.92 41.81
N ILE A 217 4.48 39.90 42.58
CA ILE A 217 4.03 39.60 43.94
C ILE A 217 5.17 38.84 44.66
N ASP A 218 6.00 39.58 45.39
CA ASP A 218 6.70 39.09 46.58
C ASP A 218 5.74 39.25 47.76
N GLU A 219 4.70 38.42 47.87
CA GLU A 219 3.92 38.33 49.12
C GLU A 219 2.96 37.13 49.21
N ASN A 220 3.38 35.91 48.83
CA ASN A 220 2.61 34.71 49.22
C ASN A 220 3.43 33.42 49.30
N LEU A 221 4.73 33.53 49.62
CA LEU A 221 5.57 32.40 50.02
C LEU A 221 5.59 32.25 51.55
N ALA A 222 4.43 32.27 52.20
CA ALA A 222 4.34 32.05 53.65
C ALA A 222 2.95 31.60 54.14
N SER A 223 2.15 30.88 53.35
CA SER A 223 0.96 30.20 53.89
C SER A 223 0.40 29.17 52.93
N LYS A 224 0.98 27.95 52.94
CA LYS A 224 0.26 26.67 52.70
C LYS A 224 1.20 25.47 52.87
N THR A 225 1.93 25.45 53.98
CA THR A 225 2.45 24.23 54.60
C THR A 225 1.47 23.80 55.71
N SER A 226 0.29 23.29 55.33
CA SER A 226 -0.56 22.43 56.18
C SER A 226 -1.91 22.14 55.52
N ALA A 227 -1.99 21.08 54.71
CA ALA A 227 -3.22 20.27 54.55
C ALA A 227 -2.89 19.01 53.75
N MET A 228 -2.58 17.94 54.47
CA MET A 228 -2.40 16.61 53.92
C MET A 228 -3.78 15.94 53.77
N LYS A 229 -3.97 15.20 52.67
CA LYS A 229 -4.99 14.15 52.42
C LYS A 229 -6.38 14.61 51.93
N LYS A 230 -6.61 14.51 50.61
CA LYS A 230 -7.39 13.44 49.96
C LYS A 230 -7.46 13.65 48.44
N ASP A 231 -7.62 12.52 47.75
CA ASP A 231 -7.91 12.33 46.31
C ASP A 231 -6.75 12.44 45.31
N LYS A 232 -6.05 11.30 45.18
CA LYS A 232 -5.22 10.92 44.04
C LYS A 232 -6.09 10.27 42.95
N LYS A 233 -6.04 10.82 41.74
CA LYS A 233 -6.01 10.03 40.50
C LYS A 233 -5.38 10.87 39.38
N ALA A 234 -4.08 11.08 39.47
CA ALA A 234 -3.24 11.41 38.31
C ALA A 234 -2.63 10.09 37.82
N THR A 235 -2.74 9.83 36.52
CA THR A 235 -2.30 8.58 35.90
C THR A 235 -0.79 8.65 35.67
N ARG A 236 -0.11 7.50 35.76
CA ARG A 236 1.35 7.37 35.54
C ARG A 236 1.81 7.87 34.16
N ALA A 237 0.89 7.98 33.20
CA ALA A 237 1.11 8.55 31.87
C ALA A 237 1.31 10.08 31.88
N ASP A 238 0.61 10.81 32.74
CA ASP A 238 0.59 12.28 32.76
C ASP A 238 1.96 12.85 33.19
N ILE A 239 2.65 12.16 34.11
CA ILE A 239 3.97 12.57 34.63
C ILE A 239 5.13 12.20 33.68
N LYS A 240 4.95 11.18 32.82
CA LYS A 240 5.94 10.82 31.78
C LYS A 240 5.86 11.78 30.60
N ASN A 241 4.64 12.21 30.23
CA ASN A 241 4.40 13.02 29.04
C ASN A 241 4.97 14.46 29.16
N GLU A 242 4.90 15.07 30.34
CA GLU A 242 5.52 16.39 30.60
C GLU A 242 7.06 16.37 30.46
N LYS A 243 7.70 15.27 30.87
CA LYS A 243 9.16 15.12 30.78
C LYS A 243 9.65 14.90 29.34
N LEU A 244 8.92 14.14 28.54
CA LEU A 244 9.23 13.88 27.13
C LEU A 244 8.99 15.10 26.23
N ASN A 245 7.92 15.86 26.48
CA ASN A 245 7.63 17.07 25.71
C ASN A 245 8.63 18.20 25.96
N SER A 246 9.25 18.26 27.14
CA SER A 246 10.33 19.22 27.42
C SER A 246 11.60 18.98 26.61
N ILE A 247 11.80 17.75 26.11
CA ILE A 247 12.96 17.35 25.30
C ILE A 247 12.70 17.63 23.81
N ALA A 248 11.46 17.41 23.34
CA ALA A 248 11.06 17.72 21.97
C ALA A 248 11.13 19.23 21.65
N LEU A 249 10.90 20.10 22.65
CA LEU A 249 10.98 21.55 22.47
C LEU A 249 12.42 22.10 22.34
N ALA A 250 13.44 21.29 22.66
CA ALA A 250 14.85 21.71 22.66
C ALA A 250 15.57 21.49 21.32
N LEU A 251 14.95 20.76 20.38
CA LEU A 251 15.53 20.46 19.06
C LEU A 251 14.59 21.00 17.99
N GLY A 252 14.91 22.20 17.50
CA GLY A 252 14.08 22.93 16.55
C GLY A 252 13.80 22.14 15.28
N GLU A 253 12.54 21.75 15.11
CA GLU A 253 12.01 21.31 13.83
C GLU A 253 11.43 22.50 13.07
N SER A 254 11.87 22.59 11.81
CA SER A 254 11.68 23.71 10.89
C SER A 254 10.31 23.75 10.23
N ASP A 255 9.79 24.97 10.13
CA ASP A 255 8.66 25.48 9.35
C ASP A 255 8.31 24.68 8.07
N SER A 256 7.33 23.78 8.18
CA SER A 256 6.45 23.36 7.07
C SER A 256 5.02 22.96 7.51
N GLY A 257 4.72 23.05 8.82
CA GLY A 257 3.53 22.47 9.44
C GLY A 257 2.19 23.18 9.20
N GLY A 258 2.17 24.39 8.65
CA GLY A 258 0.96 25.21 8.56
C GLY A 258 -0.14 24.65 7.65
N GLN A 259 0.19 23.90 6.59
CA GLN A 259 -0.81 23.29 5.70
C GLN A 259 -1.21 21.86 6.10
N TYR A 260 -0.34 21.14 6.81
CA TYR A 260 -0.59 19.77 7.22
C TYR A 260 -1.57 19.70 8.40
N GLN A 261 -1.50 20.69 9.30
CA GLN A 261 -2.38 20.80 10.47
C GLN A 261 -3.85 21.05 10.08
N ASP A 262 -4.10 21.84 9.04
CA ASP A 262 -5.47 22.19 8.61
C ASP A 262 -6.27 21.01 8.02
N ASN A 263 -5.63 19.88 7.73
CA ASN A 263 -6.32 18.76 7.06
C ASN A 263 -5.90 17.35 7.47
N ILE A 264 -5.38 17.17 8.70
CA ILE A 264 -4.97 15.87 9.27
C ILE A 264 -6.06 14.81 9.09
N MET A 265 -7.32 15.14 9.38
CA MET A 265 -8.45 14.21 9.26
C MET A 265 -8.61 13.67 7.84
N SER A 266 -8.52 14.53 6.81
CA SER A 266 -8.63 14.08 5.42
C SER A 266 -7.48 13.16 5.04
N THR A 267 -6.26 13.49 5.47
CA THR A 267 -5.06 12.69 5.19
C THR A 267 -5.16 11.30 5.83
N LEU A 268 -5.51 11.24 7.12
CA LEU A 268 -5.63 9.97 7.85
C LEU A 268 -6.76 9.09 7.31
N LEU A 269 -7.92 9.68 7.00
CA LEU A 269 -9.02 8.94 6.37
C LEU A 269 -8.65 8.46 4.96
N GLY A 270 -7.90 9.25 4.20
CA GLY A 270 -7.36 8.87 2.89
C GLY A 270 -6.32 7.74 2.95
N ALA A 271 -5.50 7.68 4.01
CA ALA A 271 -4.54 6.60 4.26
C ALA A 271 -5.20 5.30 4.74
N SER A 272 -6.41 5.39 5.31
CA SER A 272 -7.16 4.23 5.82
C SER A 272 -7.90 3.45 4.72
N ARG A 273 -8.22 2.18 4.98
CA ARG A 273 -8.93 1.32 4.01
C ARG A 273 -10.45 1.47 4.16
N LEU A 274 -10.98 2.70 4.01
CA LEU A 274 -12.42 3.01 4.20
C LEU A 274 -13.35 2.16 3.33
N CYS A 275 -12.90 1.69 2.16
CA CYS A 275 -13.70 0.81 1.29
C CYS A 275 -13.94 -0.58 1.90
N LEU A 276 -13.22 -0.94 2.95
CA LEU A 276 -13.35 -2.19 3.68
C LEU A 276 -14.01 -2.01 5.07
N ALA A 277 -14.40 -0.77 5.42
CA ALA A 277 -15.15 -0.49 6.64
C ALA A 277 -16.58 -1.06 6.52
N SER A 278 -17.21 -1.34 7.66
CA SER A 278 -18.60 -1.79 7.70
C SER A 278 -19.57 -0.68 7.27
N SER A 279 -20.78 -1.08 6.87
CA SER A 279 -21.84 -0.12 6.54
C SER A 279 -22.25 0.73 7.75
N THR A 280 -22.16 0.19 8.97
CA THR A 280 -22.42 0.93 10.20
C THR A 280 -21.36 1.99 10.44
N CYS A 281 -20.08 1.65 10.29
CA CYS A 281 -18.98 2.60 10.42
C CYS A 281 -19.09 3.76 9.41
N LEU A 282 -19.42 3.45 8.15
CA LEU A 282 -19.65 4.47 7.13
C LEU A 282 -20.86 5.35 7.44
N GLN A 283 -21.94 4.78 8.00
CA GLN A 283 -23.11 5.55 8.42
C GLN A 283 -22.77 6.52 9.56
N ASP A 284 -21.98 6.08 10.54
CA ASP A 284 -21.52 6.92 11.64
C ASP A 284 -20.65 8.08 11.10
N LEU A 285 -19.74 7.82 10.16
CA LEU A 285 -18.92 8.87 9.53
C LEU A 285 -19.73 9.92 8.76
N ILE A 286 -20.84 9.55 8.12
CA ILE A 286 -21.68 10.51 7.37
C ILE A 286 -22.51 11.38 8.32
N THR A 287 -22.82 10.88 9.52
CA THR A 287 -23.57 11.62 10.53
C THR A 287 -22.68 12.49 11.41
N ASP A 288 -21.38 12.22 11.46
CA ASP A 288 -20.41 13.01 12.21
C ASP A 288 -20.24 14.42 11.62
N ALA A 289 -20.50 15.44 12.45
CA ALA A 289 -20.43 16.84 12.06
C ALA A 289 -19.02 17.27 11.60
N ARG A 290 -17.96 16.67 12.13
CA ARG A 290 -16.57 17.02 11.81
C ARG A 290 -16.19 16.55 10.43
N VAL A 291 -16.64 15.35 10.08
CA VAL A 291 -16.47 14.81 8.73
C VAL A 291 -17.26 15.66 7.74
N LEU A 292 -18.53 15.98 8.03
CA LEU A 292 -19.38 16.81 7.17
C LEU A 292 -18.79 18.20 6.88
N ASN A 293 -18.14 18.81 7.88
CA ASN A 293 -17.51 20.12 7.75
C ASN A 293 -16.15 20.07 7.01
N ASN A 294 -15.56 18.88 6.83
CA ASN A 294 -14.30 18.70 6.10
C ASN A 294 -14.56 18.14 4.68
N PRO A 295 -14.39 18.94 3.62
CA PRO A 295 -14.68 18.49 2.25
C PRO A 295 -13.75 17.37 1.77
N GLY A 296 -12.50 17.34 2.25
CA GLY A 296 -11.53 16.29 1.92
C GLY A 296 -11.90 14.96 2.55
N ALA A 297 -12.24 14.95 3.84
CA ALA A 297 -12.74 13.77 4.55
C ALA A 297 -14.00 13.20 3.87
N MET A 298 -14.98 14.06 3.54
CA MET A 298 -16.19 13.65 2.83
C MET A 298 -15.93 13.10 1.42
N HIS A 299 -14.87 13.55 0.75
CA HIS A 299 -14.48 12.98 -0.54
C HIS A 299 -14.12 11.50 -0.40
N HIS A 300 -13.30 11.15 0.60
CA HIS A 300 -12.92 9.77 0.87
C HIS A 300 -14.11 8.91 1.31
N VAL A 301 -15.00 9.43 2.16
CA VAL A 301 -16.23 8.73 2.57
C VAL A 301 -17.16 8.49 1.38
N ARG A 302 -17.38 9.49 0.51
CA ARG A 302 -18.17 9.34 -0.72
C ARG A 302 -17.60 8.28 -1.66
N SER A 303 -16.27 8.21 -1.76
CA SER A 303 -15.58 7.17 -2.52
C SER A 303 -15.86 5.77 -1.96
N ALA A 304 -15.74 5.60 -0.64
CA ALA A 304 -16.07 4.33 0.03
C ALA A 304 -17.55 3.96 -0.12
N LEU A 305 -18.47 4.92 -0.03
CA LEU A 305 -19.89 4.67 -0.26
C LEU A 305 -20.18 4.20 -1.69
N ARG A 306 -19.54 4.79 -2.70
CA ARG A 306 -19.65 4.33 -4.08
C ARG A 306 -19.19 2.87 -4.21
N TYR A 307 -18.11 2.50 -3.54
CA TYR A 307 -17.62 1.11 -3.49
C TYR A 307 -18.64 0.15 -2.85
N HIS A 308 -19.34 0.59 -1.80
CA HIS A 308 -20.37 -0.21 -1.12
C HIS A 308 -21.69 -0.31 -1.90
N LEU A 309 -22.08 0.76 -2.61
CA LEU A 309 -23.29 0.81 -3.43
C LEU A 309 -23.18 -0.01 -4.72
N GLN A 310 -21.97 -0.45 -5.08
CA GLN A 310 -21.70 -1.22 -6.29
C GLN A 310 -21.00 -2.55 -5.98
N PRO A 311 -21.55 -3.41 -5.11
CA PRO A 311 -20.87 -4.62 -4.64
C PRO A 311 -20.53 -5.58 -5.79
N GLU A 312 -21.40 -5.62 -6.80
CA GLU A 312 -21.26 -6.49 -7.96
C GLU A 312 -20.24 -5.99 -8.99
N ARG A 313 -19.80 -4.74 -8.86
CA ARG A 313 -18.90 -4.04 -9.79
C ARG A 313 -17.68 -3.44 -9.10
N ARG A 314 -17.34 -3.89 -7.90
CA ARG A 314 -16.16 -3.42 -7.14
C ARG A 314 -14.85 -3.55 -7.92
N TYR A 315 -14.74 -4.50 -8.84
CA TYR A 315 -13.56 -4.66 -9.68
C TYR A 315 -13.42 -3.58 -10.77
N ASP A 316 -14.51 -2.88 -11.14
CA ASP A 316 -14.42 -1.67 -11.97
C ASP A 316 -13.74 -0.52 -11.21
N PHE A 317 -13.68 -0.63 -9.88
CA PHE A 317 -13.25 0.42 -8.97
C PHE A 317 -12.43 -0.15 -7.79
N CYS A 318 -11.13 -0.37 -8.01
CA CYS A 318 -10.22 -0.86 -6.97
C CYS A 318 -9.19 0.22 -6.54
N PRO A 319 -9.60 1.18 -5.68
CA PRO A 319 -8.66 2.16 -5.13
C PRO A 319 -7.64 1.48 -4.21
N SER A 320 -6.55 2.18 -3.88
CA SER A 320 -5.56 1.72 -2.90
C SER A 320 -6.20 1.33 -1.55
N THR A 321 -7.25 2.07 -1.17
CA THR A 321 -8.05 1.87 0.04
C THR A 321 -8.94 0.62 0.02
N ALA A 322 -9.09 -0.06 -1.12
CA ALA A 322 -9.82 -1.33 -1.23
C ALA A 322 -8.90 -2.55 -1.04
N GLY A 323 -7.60 -2.35 -0.86
CA GLY A 323 -6.64 -3.43 -0.70
C GLY A 323 -6.54 -3.94 0.75
N PHE A 324 -6.89 -5.20 1.01
CA PHE A 324 -6.66 -5.87 2.31
C PHE A 324 -5.20 -5.81 2.80
N ARG A 325 -5.04 -5.69 4.13
CA ARG A 325 -3.75 -5.78 4.84
C ARG A 325 -3.17 -7.20 4.76
N SER A 326 -1.85 -7.32 4.84
CA SER A 326 -1.09 -8.56 4.63
C SER A 326 -1.38 -9.65 5.68
N GLY A 327 -1.87 -9.27 6.87
CA GLY A 327 -2.25 -10.16 7.96
C GLY A 327 -3.73 -10.56 8.02
N ASN A 328 -4.56 -10.11 7.08
CA ASN A 328 -5.98 -10.48 7.04
C ASN A 328 -6.17 -11.88 6.40
N GLU A 329 -7.30 -12.54 6.66
CA GLU A 329 -7.67 -13.81 6.01
C GLU A 329 -7.87 -13.66 4.49
N TRP A 330 -8.22 -12.45 4.07
CA TRP A 330 -8.48 -12.10 2.69
C TRP A 330 -7.26 -11.40 2.09
N THR A 331 -6.91 -11.77 0.86
CA THR A 331 -5.83 -11.12 0.12
C THR A 331 -6.27 -10.79 -1.30
N ASN A 332 -5.69 -9.74 -1.89
CA ASN A 332 -5.95 -9.40 -3.28
C ASN A 332 -5.09 -10.27 -4.18
N VAL A 333 -5.74 -10.91 -5.14
CA VAL A 333 -5.15 -11.80 -6.12
C VAL A 333 -5.62 -11.46 -7.51
N ILE A 334 -4.75 -11.68 -8.49
CA ILE A 334 -5.14 -11.70 -9.88
C ILE A 334 -5.69 -13.09 -10.17
N LEU A 335 -6.91 -13.18 -10.69
CA LEU A 335 -7.49 -14.44 -11.15
C LEU A 335 -7.41 -14.54 -12.67
N SER A 336 -7.09 -15.74 -13.13
CA SER A 336 -6.91 -16.09 -14.53
C SER A 336 -7.42 -17.51 -14.75
N VAL A 337 -7.89 -17.81 -15.95
CA VAL A 337 -8.18 -19.17 -16.38
C VAL A 337 -7.06 -19.62 -17.31
N SER A 338 -6.56 -20.82 -17.06
CA SER A 338 -5.59 -21.51 -17.91
C SER A 338 -6.19 -22.80 -18.44
N LEU A 339 -5.93 -23.10 -19.71
CA LEU A 339 -6.20 -24.40 -20.31
C LEU A 339 -4.89 -25.19 -20.29
N THR A 340 -4.72 -26.04 -19.27
CA THR A 340 -3.41 -26.57 -18.89
C THR A 340 -2.96 -27.83 -19.62
N ASN A 341 -3.74 -28.37 -20.57
CA ASN A 341 -3.40 -29.68 -21.17
C ASN A 341 -3.72 -29.77 -22.68
N PRO A 342 -2.73 -30.12 -23.53
CA PRO A 342 -2.91 -30.30 -24.98
C PRO A 342 -3.79 -31.49 -25.38
N ASN A 343 -4.03 -32.45 -24.46
CA ASN A 343 -4.84 -33.64 -24.72
C ASN A 343 -6.28 -33.54 -24.16
N TYR A 344 -6.49 -32.75 -23.09
CA TYR A 344 -7.79 -32.54 -22.42
C TYR A 344 -7.87 -31.13 -21.82
N THR A 345 -8.47 -30.18 -22.51
CA THR A 345 -8.45 -28.75 -22.16
C THR A 345 -9.45 -28.37 -21.06
N GLN A 346 -9.32 -28.91 -19.86
CA GLN A 346 -10.17 -28.45 -18.75
C GLN A 346 -9.80 -27.01 -18.33
N PRO A 347 -10.77 -26.08 -18.23
CA PRO A 347 -10.52 -24.75 -17.70
C PRO A 347 -10.14 -24.85 -16.22
N THR A 348 -8.92 -24.42 -15.92
CA THR A 348 -8.37 -24.39 -14.56
C THR A 348 -8.27 -22.95 -14.10
N LEU A 349 -8.88 -22.63 -12.96
CA LEU A 349 -8.73 -21.32 -12.35
C LEU A 349 -7.40 -21.24 -11.60
N ILE A 350 -6.56 -20.29 -11.99
CA ILE A 350 -5.28 -19.98 -11.37
C ILE A 350 -5.34 -18.59 -10.72
N CYS A 351 -4.65 -18.42 -9.60
CA CYS A 351 -4.52 -17.15 -8.92
C CYS A 351 -3.05 -16.79 -8.69
N LYS A 352 -2.78 -15.49 -8.62
CA LYS A 352 -1.46 -14.96 -8.24
C LYS A 352 -1.64 -13.86 -7.22
N ARG A 353 -0.99 -14.00 -6.07
CA ARG A 353 -0.97 -12.96 -5.03
C ARG A 353 0.04 -11.91 -5.42
N PHE A 354 -0.33 -10.64 -5.42
CA PHE A 354 0.65 -9.57 -5.58
C PHE A 354 1.33 -9.28 -4.23
N PRO A 355 2.67 -9.26 -4.11
CA PRO A 355 3.71 -9.24 -5.16
C PRO A 355 4.40 -10.59 -5.44
N GLN A 356 3.85 -11.72 -4.99
CA GLN A 356 4.44 -13.05 -5.24
C GLN A 356 4.37 -13.39 -6.75
N ASP A 357 5.50 -13.80 -7.33
CA ASP A 357 5.56 -14.03 -8.78
C ASP A 357 4.96 -15.38 -9.23
N LYS A 358 4.53 -16.21 -8.28
CA LYS A 358 4.10 -17.59 -8.53
C LYS A 358 2.58 -17.70 -8.67
N TRP A 359 2.14 -18.42 -9.70
CA TRP A 359 0.75 -18.84 -9.83
C TRP A 359 0.44 -20.06 -8.97
N HIS A 360 -0.75 -20.04 -8.39
CA HIS A 360 -1.33 -21.12 -7.62
C HIS A 360 -2.63 -21.58 -8.29
N THR A 361 -2.80 -22.89 -8.42
CA THR A 361 -4.06 -23.45 -8.88
C THR A 361 -5.10 -23.37 -7.76
N VAL A 362 -6.21 -22.68 -8.02
CA VAL A 362 -7.29 -22.52 -7.03
C VAL A 362 -8.17 -23.75 -7.00
N ILE A 363 -8.56 -24.25 -8.18
CA ILE A 363 -9.45 -25.41 -8.33
C ILE A 363 -9.09 -26.22 -9.56
N VAL A 364 -9.01 -27.54 -9.38
CA VAL A 364 -9.12 -28.54 -10.45
C VAL A 364 -10.54 -29.10 -10.35
N GLY A 365 -11.49 -28.46 -11.01
CA GLY A 365 -12.87 -28.91 -10.97
C GLY A 365 -12.97 -30.21 -11.75
N SER A 366 -13.64 -31.22 -11.21
CA SER A 366 -14.13 -32.36 -12.00
C SER A 366 -15.26 -31.88 -12.91
N SER A 367 -14.94 -31.03 -13.88
CA SER A 367 -15.81 -30.67 -15.00
C SER A 367 -15.87 -31.87 -15.96
N PRO A 368 -17.00 -32.10 -16.65
CA PRO A 368 -17.09 -33.18 -17.63
C PRO A 368 -15.99 -32.99 -18.68
N THR A 369 -15.43 -34.11 -19.12
CA THR A 369 -14.37 -34.22 -20.12
C THR A 369 -14.83 -33.65 -21.46
N TYR A 370 -14.74 -32.33 -21.62
CA TYR A 370 -15.01 -31.67 -22.89
C TYR A 370 -13.70 -31.35 -23.60
N HIS A 371 -13.64 -31.68 -24.89
CA HIS A 371 -12.52 -31.32 -25.75
C HIS A 371 -12.74 -29.91 -26.27
N PHE A 372 -12.01 -28.95 -25.71
CA PHE A 372 -11.99 -27.57 -26.20
C PHE A 372 -10.79 -27.40 -27.15
N THR A 373 -11.03 -27.55 -28.45
CA THR A 373 -10.04 -27.27 -29.49
C THR A 373 -10.06 -25.78 -29.81
N GLN A 374 -8.93 -25.08 -29.65
CA GLN A 374 -8.75 -23.63 -29.93
C GLN A 374 -9.62 -22.67 -29.08
N ALA A 375 -9.71 -22.86 -27.76
CA ALA A 375 -10.65 -22.12 -26.92
C ALA A 375 -10.16 -20.77 -26.37
N GLN A 376 -10.37 -19.66 -27.07
CA GLN A 376 -10.27 -18.36 -26.39
C GLN A 376 -11.38 -18.26 -25.35
N CYS A 377 -11.00 -17.98 -24.10
CA CYS A 377 -11.95 -17.83 -23.01
C CYS A 377 -12.00 -16.36 -22.55
N ASN A 378 -13.21 -15.79 -22.56
CA ASN A 378 -13.45 -14.48 -21.99
C ASN A 378 -14.07 -14.62 -20.62
N MET A 379 -13.59 -13.83 -19.67
CA MET A 379 -14.04 -13.83 -18.30
C MET A 379 -14.60 -12.46 -17.97
N VAL A 380 -15.70 -12.47 -17.25
CA VAL A 380 -16.22 -11.27 -16.62
C VAL A 380 -16.58 -11.59 -15.18
N PHE A 381 -16.41 -10.59 -14.33
CA PHE A 381 -16.72 -10.70 -12.92
C PHE A 381 -18.11 -10.13 -12.66
N TYR A 382 -18.78 -10.63 -11.64
CA TYR A 382 -20.01 -10.04 -11.13
C TYR A 382 -20.14 -10.42 -9.65
N GLY A 383 -19.83 -9.46 -8.79
CA GLY A 383 -19.68 -9.71 -7.35
C GLY A 383 -18.65 -10.79 -7.07
N GLU A 384 -19.06 -11.82 -6.33
CA GLU A 384 -18.21 -12.96 -5.96
C GLU A 384 -18.19 -14.09 -7.00
N LYS A 385 -18.80 -13.88 -8.17
CA LYS A 385 -18.92 -14.87 -9.24
C LYS A 385 -18.05 -14.48 -10.43
N VAL A 386 -17.44 -15.49 -11.03
CA VAL A 386 -16.63 -15.38 -12.25
C VAL A 386 -17.34 -16.13 -13.36
N PHE A 387 -17.74 -15.41 -14.39
CA PHE A 387 -18.39 -15.98 -15.56
C PHE A 387 -17.34 -16.12 -16.65
N GLY A 388 -17.26 -17.31 -17.25
CA GLY A 388 -16.39 -17.55 -18.38
C GLY A 388 -17.17 -18.08 -19.57
N THR A 389 -16.81 -17.61 -20.76
CA THR A 389 -17.29 -18.13 -22.04
C THR A 389 -16.13 -18.82 -22.74
N CYS A 390 -16.33 -20.03 -23.25
CA CYS A 390 -15.34 -20.72 -24.09
C CYS A 390 -16.05 -21.30 -25.33
N HIS A 391 -15.37 -21.33 -26.46
CA HIS A 391 -15.91 -21.97 -27.67
C HIS A 391 -15.50 -23.44 -27.76
N SER A 392 -16.43 -24.31 -28.18
CA SER A 392 -16.12 -25.70 -28.54
C SER A 392 -16.31 -25.92 -30.03
N ALA A 393 -15.21 -26.25 -30.72
CA ALA A 393 -15.29 -26.53 -32.15
C ALA A 393 -16.07 -27.81 -32.47
N GLN A 394 -16.13 -28.78 -31.54
CA GLN A 394 -16.85 -30.04 -31.74
C GLN A 394 -18.37 -29.84 -31.86
N HIS A 395 -18.91 -28.91 -31.08
CA HIS A 395 -20.36 -28.62 -31.05
C HIS A 395 -20.72 -27.32 -31.78
N ASN A 396 -19.72 -26.56 -32.25
CA ASN A 396 -19.87 -25.22 -32.81
C ASN A 396 -20.76 -24.30 -31.93
N GLN A 397 -20.59 -24.41 -30.61
CA GLN A 397 -21.37 -23.68 -29.61
C GLN A 397 -20.44 -23.10 -28.54
N ASN A 398 -20.85 -21.96 -27.97
CA ASN A 398 -20.20 -21.43 -26.78
C ASN A 398 -20.72 -22.14 -25.54
N PHE A 399 -19.82 -22.44 -24.63
CA PHE A 399 -20.13 -22.93 -23.30
C PHE A 399 -19.86 -21.84 -22.29
N MET A 400 -20.80 -21.68 -21.37
CA MET A 400 -20.68 -20.73 -20.28
C MET A 400 -20.60 -21.44 -18.95
N PHE A 401 -19.68 -20.95 -18.12
CA PHE A 401 -19.53 -21.41 -16.76
C PHE A 401 -19.56 -20.23 -15.79
N CYS A 402 -19.96 -20.53 -14.57
CA CYS A 402 -19.88 -19.62 -13.43
C CYS A 402 -19.13 -20.33 -12.31
N PHE A 403 -18.16 -19.61 -11.76
CA PHE A 403 -17.42 -20.02 -10.59
C PHE A 403 -17.72 -19.06 -9.43
N ASN A 404 -18.22 -19.56 -8.29
CA ASN A 404 -18.38 -18.76 -7.10
C ASN A 404 -17.08 -18.82 -6.27
N VAL A 405 -16.42 -17.68 -6.11
CA VAL A 405 -15.12 -17.58 -5.43
C VAL A 405 -15.25 -17.89 -3.94
N LYS A 406 -16.33 -17.46 -3.30
CA LYS A 406 -16.57 -17.66 -1.87
C LYS A 406 -16.97 -19.09 -1.54
N LEU A 407 -17.89 -19.66 -2.31
CA LEU A 407 -18.37 -21.04 -2.14
C LEU A 407 -17.41 -22.08 -2.74
N ARG A 408 -16.43 -21.64 -3.53
CA ARG A 408 -15.48 -22.48 -4.26
C ARG A 408 -16.17 -23.57 -5.08
N ASN A 409 -17.29 -23.22 -5.72
CA ASN A 409 -18.06 -24.15 -6.53
C ASN A 409 -18.17 -23.70 -7.99
N PHE A 410 -18.27 -24.69 -8.87
CA PHE A 410 -18.38 -24.51 -10.30
C PHE A 410 -19.78 -24.91 -10.77
N ALA A 411 -20.37 -24.10 -11.64
CA ALA A 411 -21.65 -24.36 -12.27
C ALA A 411 -21.58 -24.07 -13.77
N ILE A 412 -22.22 -24.92 -14.57
CA ILE A 412 -22.43 -24.64 -16.00
C ILE A 412 -23.71 -23.80 -16.11
N ILE A 413 -23.66 -22.75 -16.93
CA ILE A 413 -24.80 -21.91 -17.26
C ILE A 413 -25.23 -22.23 -18.68
N GLY A 414 -26.51 -21.96 -19.01
CA GLY A 414 -27.02 -22.09 -20.37
C GLY A 414 -26.08 -21.43 -21.39
N SER A 415 -26.02 -22.00 -22.59
CA SER A 415 -25.20 -21.50 -23.69
C SER A 415 -25.91 -20.39 -24.46
N PRO A 416 -25.18 -19.38 -24.97
CA PRO A 416 -25.69 -18.45 -25.98
C PRO A 416 -26.34 -19.21 -27.15
N THR A 417 -27.38 -18.63 -27.73
CA THR A 417 -28.13 -19.25 -28.83
C THR A 417 -27.30 -19.36 -30.10
N ARG A 418 -26.33 -18.45 -30.29
CA ARG A 418 -25.38 -18.45 -31.40
C ARG A 418 -23.96 -18.72 -30.90
N GLY A 419 -23.28 -19.65 -31.55
CA GLY A 419 -21.85 -19.89 -31.34
C GLY A 419 -21.01 -18.75 -31.95
N ARG A 420 -19.96 -18.32 -31.24
CA ARG A 420 -19.09 -17.18 -31.58
C ARG A 420 -17.64 -17.49 -31.25
N LEU A 421 -16.72 -16.95 -32.05
CA LEU A 421 -15.28 -16.97 -31.80
C LEU A 421 -14.82 -15.55 -31.45
N ASN A 422 -13.93 -15.39 -30.46
CA ASN A 422 -13.32 -14.11 -30.08
C ASN A 422 -14.34 -12.97 -29.86
N HIS A 423 -15.47 -13.32 -29.24
CA HIS A 423 -16.53 -12.37 -28.87
C HIS A 423 -16.11 -11.52 -27.67
N ALA A 424 -16.80 -10.42 -27.39
CA ALA A 424 -16.67 -9.71 -26.12
C ALA A 424 -17.76 -10.15 -25.14
N THR A 425 -17.39 -10.31 -23.87
CA THR A 425 -18.31 -10.62 -22.76
C THR A 425 -18.24 -9.50 -21.73
N LEU A 426 -19.38 -8.96 -21.31
CA LEU A 426 -19.43 -7.86 -20.33
C LEU A 426 -20.67 -7.92 -19.44
N CYS A 427 -20.59 -7.35 -18.25
CA CYS A 427 -21.73 -7.23 -17.33
C CYS A 427 -22.30 -5.80 -17.36
N HIS A 428 -23.62 -5.66 -17.57
CA HIS A 428 -24.32 -4.40 -17.40
C HIS A 428 -25.61 -4.55 -16.61
N LYS A 429 -25.68 -3.87 -15.45
CA LYS A 429 -26.75 -4.08 -14.44
C LYS A 429 -26.82 -5.57 -14.11
N ASN A 430 -28.02 -6.16 -14.08
CA ASN A 430 -28.24 -7.55 -13.71
C ASN A 430 -28.15 -8.51 -14.90
N PHE A 431 -27.51 -8.09 -16.00
CA PHE A 431 -27.43 -8.85 -17.23
C PHE A 431 -25.99 -9.02 -17.67
N LEU A 432 -25.70 -10.24 -18.13
CA LEU A 432 -24.49 -10.57 -18.86
C LEU A 432 -24.77 -10.39 -20.35
N TYR A 433 -23.88 -9.72 -21.08
CA TYR A 433 -24.00 -9.53 -22.52
C TYR A 433 -22.85 -10.23 -23.25
N VAL A 434 -23.18 -10.83 -24.39
CA VAL A 434 -22.23 -11.41 -25.34
C VAL A 434 -22.42 -10.73 -26.69
N VAL A 435 -21.34 -10.16 -27.22
CA VAL A 435 -21.39 -9.29 -28.41
C VAL A 435 -20.22 -9.58 -29.36
N GLY A 436 -20.51 -9.52 -30.66
CA GLY A 436 -19.52 -9.66 -31.73
C GLY A 436 -18.98 -11.07 -31.88
N GLY A 437 -17.87 -11.16 -32.61
CA GLY A 437 -17.13 -12.39 -32.88
C GLY A 437 -16.61 -12.47 -34.32
N ASP A 438 -15.48 -13.14 -34.50
CA ASP A 438 -14.76 -13.25 -35.77
C ASP A 438 -15.50 -14.08 -36.83
N ASN A 439 -16.54 -14.80 -36.42
CA ASN A 439 -17.42 -15.54 -37.31
C ASN A 439 -18.49 -14.66 -37.99
N GLY A 440 -18.44 -13.34 -37.81
CA GLY A 440 -19.34 -12.40 -38.46
C GLY A 440 -20.71 -12.27 -37.78
N GLU A 441 -20.84 -12.73 -36.53
CA GLU A 441 -22.11 -12.73 -35.81
C GLU A 441 -22.51 -11.30 -35.39
N LEU A 442 -23.73 -10.91 -35.76
CA LEU A 442 -24.25 -9.56 -35.51
C LEU A 442 -25.14 -9.51 -34.26
N SER A 443 -25.67 -10.63 -33.79
CA SER A 443 -26.60 -10.61 -32.66
C SER A 443 -25.93 -10.08 -31.38
N ILE A 444 -26.69 -9.34 -30.58
CA ILE A 444 -26.35 -8.95 -29.21
C ILE A 444 -27.25 -9.80 -28.31
N GLU A 445 -26.65 -10.70 -27.52
CA GLU A 445 -27.40 -11.59 -26.63
C GLU A 445 -27.15 -11.23 -25.18
N ARG A 446 -28.17 -11.39 -24.32
CA ARG A 446 -28.02 -11.21 -22.87
C ARG A 446 -28.61 -12.37 -22.08
N TYR A 447 -28.11 -12.51 -20.85
CA TYR A 447 -28.55 -13.49 -19.85
C TYR A 447 -28.83 -12.78 -18.53
N ASN A 448 -29.98 -13.07 -17.91
CA ASN A 448 -30.36 -12.49 -16.62
C ASN A 448 -29.65 -13.21 -15.46
N LEU A 449 -28.87 -12.47 -14.68
CA LEU A 449 -28.06 -12.98 -13.58
C LEU A 449 -28.85 -13.23 -12.29
N GLU A 450 -30.02 -12.62 -12.12
CA GLU A 450 -30.90 -12.80 -10.95
C GLU A 450 -31.74 -14.07 -11.05
N ASN A 451 -32.10 -14.48 -12.27
CA ASN A 451 -32.95 -15.65 -12.49
C ASN A 451 -32.11 -16.88 -12.90
N ALA A 452 -31.75 -17.70 -11.90
CA ALA A 452 -31.05 -18.96 -12.12
C ALA A 452 -31.91 -19.94 -12.94
N GLY A 453 -31.68 -19.98 -14.25
CA GLY A 453 -32.49 -20.75 -15.21
C GLY A 453 -33.07 -19.92 -16.36
N ALA A 454 -32.80 -18.61 -16.39
CA ALA A 454 -33.09 -17.77 -17.53
C ALA A 454 -32.53 -18.38 -18.83
N GLN A 455 -33.21 -18.13 -19.94
CA GLN A 455 -32.69 -18.46 -21.27
C GLN A 455 -31.97 -17.23 -21.83
N TRP A 456 -31.06 -17.46 -22.77
CA TRP A 456 -30.44 -16.38 -23.52
C TRP A 456 -31.46 -15.72 -24.43
N GLU A 457 -31.45 -14.38 -24.43
CA GLU A 457 -32.34 -13.59 -25.27
C GLU A 457 -31.53 -12.66 -26.19
N ASN A 458 -31.94 -12.57 -27.45
CA ASN A 458 -31.40 -11.59 -28.37
C ASN A 458 -32.09 -10.22 -28.13
N VAL A 459 -31.29 -9.18 -27.92
CA VAL A 459 -31.79 -7.84 -27.54
C VAL A 459 -31.43 -6.75 -28.53
N GLY A 460 -30.67 -7.11 -29.56
CA GLY A 460 -30.22 -6.19 -30.58
C GLY A 460 -29.37 -6.87 -31.65
N THR A 461 -28.99 -6.09 -32.64
CA THR A 461 -28.13 -6.51 -33.75
C THR A 461 -27.13 -5.40 -34.00
N LEU A 462 -25.84 -5.75 -34.05
CA LEU A 462 -24.75 -4.88 -34.47
C LEU A 462 -25.03 -4.39 -35.89
N ALA A 463 -24.66 -3.14 -36.16
CA ALA A 463 -24.82 -2.58 -37.49
C ALA A 463 -23.81 -3.18 -38.48
N GLN A 464 -22.62 -3.53 -38.00
CA GLN A 464 -21.58 -4.18 -38.80
C GLN A 464 -20.83 -5.23 -37.98
N ALA A 465 -20.46 -6.33 -38.63
CA ALA A 465 -19.65 -7.38 -38.05
C ALA A 465 -18.22 -6.86 -37.81
N VAL A 466 -17.66 -7.18 -36.66
CA VAL A 466 -16.34 -6.73 -36.22
C VAL A 466 -15.51 -7.92 -35.74
N SER A 467 -14.22 -7.93 -36.05
CA SER A 467 -13.24 -8.89 -35.51
C SER A 467 -12.44 -8.28 -34.36
N ASP A 468 -11.78 -9.10 -33.55
CA ASP A 468 -11.04 -8.69 -32.34
C ASP A 468 -11.89 -7.79 -31.43
N THR A 469 -13.11 -8.25 -31.15
CA THR A 469 -14.12 -7.42 -30.48
C THR A 469 -13.73 -7.21 -29.01
N THR A 470 -13.68 -5.95 -28.58
CA THR A 470 -13.61 -5.56 -27.18
C THR A 470 -14.80 -4.69 -26.83
N ALA A 471 -15.33 -4.80 -25.61
CA ALA A 471 -16.49 -4.03 -25.21
C ALA A 471 -16.46 -3.63 -23.74
N ALA A 472 -17.00 -2.46 -23.44
CA ALA A 472 -17.09 -1.92 -22.09
C ALA A 472 -18.37 -1.11 -21.89
N VAL A 473 -18.75 -0.92 -20.63
CA VAL A 473 -19.91 -0.11 -20.25
C VAL A 473 -19.46 1.29 -19.85
N PHE A 474 -20.01 2.30 -20.50
CA PHE A 474 -19.81 3.71 -20.15
C PHE A 474 -21.13 4.46 -20.18
N ASN A 475 -21.49 5.17 -19.10
CA ASN A 475 -22.74 5.94 -18.99
C ASN A 475 -24.02 5.15 -19.40
N ASN A 476 -24.10 3.88 -19.00
CA ASN A 476 -25.17 2.94 -19.37
C ASN A 476 -25.25 2.56 -20.86
N LEU A 477 -24.28 2.96 -21.66
CA LEU A 477 -24.10 2.51 -23.03
C LEU A 477 -23.07 1.38 -23.07
N ILE A 478 -23.29 0.41 -23.93
CA ILE A 478 -22.33 -0.65 -24.23
C ILE A 478 -21.53 -0.18 -25.45
N ILE A 479 -20.26 0.16 -25.23
CA ILE A 479 -19.33 0.57 -26.28
C ILE A 479 -18.62 -0.68 -26.76
N ILE A 480 -18.69 -0.94 -28.06
CA ILE A 480 -18.08 -2.07 -28.76
C ILE A 480 -17.06 -1.50 -29.73
N VAL A 481 -15.83 -1.97 -29.63
CA VAL A 481 -14.74 -1.59 -30.54
C VAL A 481 -14.20 -2.84 -31.17
N GLY A 482 -14.02 -2.83 -32.48
CA GLY A 482 -13.39 -3.92 -33.20
C GLY A 482 -12.85 -3.48 -34.55
N ASN A 483 -12.34 -4.44 -35.31
CA ASN A 483 -11.77 -4.21 -36.63
C ASN A 483 -12.77 -4.59 -37.73
N VAL A 484 -12.80 -3.81 -38.81
CA VAL A 484 -13.61 -4.06 -40.00
C VAL A 484 -12.69 -4.05 -41.21
N GLN A 485 -12.84 -5.05 -42.07
CA GLN A 485 -12.18 -5.08 -43.38
C GLN A 485 -13.18 -4.62 -44.45
N LYS A 486 -12.94 -3.45 -45.05
CA LYS A 486 -13.77 -2.97 -46.17
C LYS A 486 -13.23 -3.54 -47.48
N ALA A 487 -14.14 -3.97 -48.35
CA ALA A 487 -13.77 -4.47 -49.68
C ALA A 487 -13.13 -3.34 -50.50
N GLY A 488 -11.86 -3.51 -50.89
CA GLY A 488 -11.12 -2.56 -51.72
C GLY A 488 -10.25 -1.53 -50.98
N GLU A 489 -10.18 -1.56 -49.65
CA GLU A 489 -9.22 -0.76 -48.86
C GLU A 489 -8.02 -1.61 -48.41
N ASP A 490 -6.83 -0.99 -48.34
CA ASP A 490 -5.58 -1.64 -47.96
C ASP A 490 -5.43 -1.64 -46.43
N GLY A 491 -6.07 -2.62 -45.77
CA GLY A 491 -5.94 -2.89 -44.33
C GLY A 491 -7.25 -2.78 -43.54
N PRO A 492 -7.26 -3.32 -42.30
CA PRO A 492 -8.42 -3.20 -41.41
C PRO A 492 -8.62 -1.75 -40.95
N THR A 493 -9.85 -1.39 -40.61
CA THR A 493 -10.21 -0.09 -40.00
C THR A 493 -10.86 -0.33 -38.64
N ALA A 494 -10.60 0.54 -37.66
CA ALA A 494 -11.27 0.45 -36.37
C ALA A 494 -12.70 0.97 -36.47
N LEU A 495 -13.65 0.24 -35.88
CA LEU A 495 -15.06 0.64 -35.81
C LEU A 495 -15.52 0.69 -34.36
N ILE A 496 -16.22 1.77 -34.00
CA ILE A 496 -16.83 1.95 -32.68
C ILE A 496 -18.36 1.90 -32.84
N GLN A 497 -19.00 0.98 -32.13
CA GLN A 497 -20.46 0.82 -32.11
C GLN A 497 -20.95 1.01 -30.68
N CYS A 498 -21.97 1.84 -30.49
CA CYS A 498 -22.58 2.11 -29.19
C CYS A 498 -23.96 1.50 -29.15
N PHE A 499 -24.18 0.55 -28.27
CA PHE A 499 -25.49 -0.05 -28.05
C PHE A 499 -26.13 0.52 -26.78
N ASP A 500 -27.36 1.03 -26.90
CA ASP A 500 -28.18 1.45 -25.76
C ASP A 500 -29.15 0.31 -25.40
N PRO A 501 -28.95 -0.40 -24.27
CA PRO A 501 -29.80 -1.51 -23.87
C PRO A 501 -31.23 -1.09 -23.51
N SER A 502 -31.47 0.19 -23.22
CA SER A 502 -32.81 0.71 -22.88
C SER A 502 -33.66 0.99 -24.11
N LYS A 503 -33.01 1.32 -25.24
CA LYS A 503 -33.68 1.64 -26.50
C LYS A 503 -33.56 0.52 -27.54
N SER A 504 -32.74 -0.51 -27.27
CA SER A 504 -32.35 -1.55 -28.22
C SER A 504 -31.84 -0.97 -29.55
N ALA A 505 -31.18 0.19 -29.50
CA ALA A 505 -30.68 0.90 -30.67
C ALA A 505 -29.15 0.86 -30.69
N VAL A 506 -28.57 0.65 -31.87
CA VAL A 506 -27.12 0.73 -32.11
C VAL A 506 -26.81 2.01 -32.87
N HIS A 507 -25.96 2.85 -32.30
CA HIS A 507 -25.35 3.99 -32.97
C HIS A 507 -23.94 3.62 -33.44
N VAL A 508 -23.63 3.88 -34.71
CA VAL A 508 -22.33 3.56 -35.29
C VAL A 508 -21.50 4.82 -35.42
N GLN A 509 -20.25 4.75 -34.98
CA GLN A 509 -19.26 5.78 -35.19
C GLN A 509 -18.01 5.15 -35.81
N VAL A 510 -17.65 5.61 -37.01
CA VAL A 510 -16.36 5.31 -37.61
C VAL A 510 -15.38 6.35 -37.09
N ASP A 511 -14.35 5.91 -36.37
CA ASP A 511 -13.32 6.78 -35.81
C ASP A 511 -11.95 6.34 -36.32
N PRO A 512 -11.11 7.22 -36.89
CA PRO A 512 -9.77 6.86 -37.34
C PRO A 512 -8.81 6.69 -36.15
N LEU A 513 -9.00 5.61 -35.38
CA LEU A 513 -7.97 5.16 -34.43
C LEU A 513 -6.70 4.78 -35.21
N PRO A 514 -5.51 5.27 -34.83
CA PRO A 514 -4.26 4.86 -35.47
C PRO A 514 -3.97 3.37 -35.22
N ARG A 515 -3.24 2.74 -36.15
CA ARG A 515 -2.92 1.30 -36.15
C ARG A 515 -4.15 0.40 -36.05
N ALA A 516 -5.04 0.55 -37.01
CA ALA A 516 -6.13 -0.40 -37.18
C ALA A 516 -5.58 -1.82 -37.47
N GLY A 517 -6.17 -2.83 -36.81
CA GLY A 517 -5.68 -4.22 -36.83
C GLY A 517 -5.02 -4.70 -35.53
N GLU A 518 -4.64 -3.81 -34.60
CA GLU A 518 -4.14 -4.22 -33.28
C GLU A 518 -5.28 -4.66 -32.34
N LYS A 519 -4.99 -5.59 -31.41
CA LYS A 519 -5.90 -5.91 -30.30
C LYS A 519 -6.00 -4.73 -29.33
N ARG A 520 -7.13 -4.65 -28.63
CA ARG A 520 -7.45 -3.54 -27.73
C ARG A 520 -8.11 -4.03 -26.45
N VAL A 521 -7.81 -3.39 -25.35
CA VAL A 521 -8.42 -3.68 -24.04
C VAL A 521 -8.91 -2.40 -23.41
N PHE A 522 -10.12 -2.45 -22.85
CA PHE A 522 -10.67 -1.37 -22.05
C PHE A 522 -10.13 -1.40 -20.62
N LEU A 523 -9.82 -0.22 -20.11
CA LEU A 523 -9.36 0.04 -18.75
C LEU A 523 -10.30 1.04 -18.10
N LYS A 524 -10.70 0.80 -16.86
CA LYS A 524 -11.60 1.70 -16.15
C LYS A 524 -10.91 2.26 -14.91
N ARG A 525 -10.96 3.58 -14.75
CA ARG A 525 -10.45 4.30 -13.58
C ARG A 525 -11.55 5.25 -13.12
N TRP A 526 -12.17 4.97 -11.97
CA TRP A 526 -13.33 5.74 -11.49
C TRP A 526 -14.50 5.75 -12.49
N SER A 527 -14.94 6.95 -12.87
CA SER A 527 -15.96 7.20 -13.89
C SER A 527 -15.38 7.34 -15.30
N GLU A 528 -14.08 7.15 -15.48
CA GLU A 528 -13.38 7.33 -16.74
C GLU A 528 -13.09 5.97 -17.37
N LEU A 529 -13.19 5.92 -18.69
CA LEU A 529 -12.90 4.74 -19.48
C LEU A 529 -11.74 5.05 -20.40
N TYR A 530 -10.80 4.13 -20.49
CA TYR A 530 -9.59 4.23 -21.29
C TYR A 530 -9.53 3.03 -22.23
N LEU A 531 -8.93 3.22 -23.41
CA LEU A 531 -8.68 2.20 -24.42
C LEU A 531 -7.17 2.08 -24.62
N LEU A 532 -6.65 0.87 -24.44
CA LEU A 532 -5.24 0.54 -24.56
C LEU A 532 -5.00 -0.33 -25.79
N GLN A 533 -4.03 0.04 -26.62
CA GLN A 533 -3.62 -0.70 -27.82
C GLN A 533 -2.34 -1.53 -27.57
N GLU A 534 -2.12 -2.57 -28.39
CA GLU A 534 -0.92 -3.43 -28.36
C GLU A 534 0.39 -2.64 -28.49
N GLY A 535 0.38 -1.59 -29.32
CA GLY A 535 1.50 -0.69 -29.49
C GLY A 535 1.81 0.20 -28.28
N GLY A 536 1.02 0.11 -27.20
CA GLY A 536 1.17 0.86 -25.95
C GLY A 536 0.45 2.21 -25.93
N ASP A 537 -0.29 2.55 -26.98
CA ASP A 537 -1.03 3.81 -27.08
C ASP A 537 -2.29 3.78 -26.20
N LEU A 538 -2.44 4.80 -25.35
CA LEU A 538 -3.53 4.95 -24.38
C LEU A 538 -4.43 6.12 -24.77
N TRP A 539 -5.74 5.86 -24.81
CA TRP A 539 -6.77 6.81 -25.18
C TRP A 539 -7.80 6.93 -24.05
N GLN A 540 -8.25 8.13 -23.72
CA GLN A 540 -9.36 8.36 -22.80
C GLN A 540 -10.65 8.58 -23.60
N LEU A 541 -11.73 7.90 -23.20
CA LEU A 541 -13.05 8.07 -23.79
C LEU A 541 -13.85 9.10 -23.02
N HIS A 542 -14.36 10.09 -23.73
CA HIS A 542 -15.34 11.05 -23.25
C HIS A 542 -16.59 11.00 -24.11
N VAL A 543 -17.74 11.26 -23.52
CA VAL A 543 -18.99 11.44 -24.29
C VAL A 543 -19.22 12.93 -24.44
N SER A 544 -19.18 13.41 -25.68
CA SER A 544 -19.51 14.80 -25.99
C SER A 544 -20.97 15.05 -25.65
N ARG A 545 -21.22 16.08 -24.82
CA ARG A 545 -22.58 16.49 -24.43
C ARG A 545 -23.29 17.25 -25.55
N ASP A 546 -22.54 17.76 -26.52
CA ASP A 546 -23.05 18.66 -27.55
C ASP A 546 -23.46 17.92 -28.84
N ASP A 547 -22.83 16.77 -29.13
CA ASP A 547 -23.04 16.00 -30.37
C ASP A 547 -23.70 14.64 -30.11
N ASN A 548 -24.95 14.61 -29.66
CA ASN A 548 -25.79 13.40 -29.70
C ASN A 548 -25.18 12.14 -29.01
N ASN A 549 -24.43 12.33 -27.91
CA ASN A 549 -23.66 11.28 -27.22
C ASN A 549 -22.53 10.64 -28.06
N ARG A 550 -21.95 11.38 -29.00
CA ARG A 550 -20.75 10.95 -29.73
C ARG A 550 -19.60 10.67 -28.77
N ILE A 551 -18.88 9.59 -29.00
CA ILE A 551 -17.68 9.25 -28.24
C ILE A 551 -16.50 10.02 -28.82
N VAL A 552 -15.77 10.72 -27.97
CA VAL A 552 -14.52 11.40 -28.30
C VAL A 552 -13.38 10.64 -27.64
N LEU A 553 -12.30 10.44 -28.41
CA LEU A 553 -11.09 9.74 -27.98
C LEU A 553 -9.96 10.75 -27.83
N ASP A 554 -9.51 10.96 -26.60
CA ASP A 554 -8.39 11.86 -26.28
C ASP A 554 -7.11 11.05 -26.06
N TYR A 555 -6.07 11.34 -26.82
CA TYR A 555 -4.78 10.66 -26.67
C TYR A 555 -4.10 11.06 -25.35
N GLN A 556 -3.76 10.08 -24.52
CA GLN A 556 -3.12 10.31 -23.21
C GLN A 556 -1.61 10.08 -23.23
N GLY A 557 -1.12 9.28 -24.18
CA GLY A 557 0.30 8.98 -24.31
C GLY A 557 0.58 7.52 -24.67
N ARG A 558 1.87 7.22 -24.79
CA ARG A 558 2.36 5.87 -25.09
C ARG A 558 3.07 5.27 -23.89
N LEU A 559 2.65 4.07 -23.49
CA LEU A 559 3.20 3.36 -22.35
C LEU A 559 4.47 2.57 -22.71
N TRP A 560 4.55 1.93 -23.86
CA TRP A 560 5.75 1.17 -24.25
C TRP A 560 6.02 1.23 -25.75
N ASN A 561 7.27 0.93 -26.13
CA ASN A 561 7.74 1.08 -27.51
C ASN A 561 7.83 -0.23 -28.30
N SER A 562 7.69 -1.38 -27.66
CA SER A 562 7.73 -2.68 -28.35
C SER A 562 6.35 -3.27 -28.56
N PRO A 563 6.11 -3.94 -29.69
CA PRO A 563 4.88 -4.68 -29.89
C PRO A 563 4.77 -5.82 -28.87
N VAL A 564 3.62 -5.92 -28.23
CA VAL A 564 3.26 -6.98 -27.29
C VAL A 564 1.87 -7.47 -27.69
N GLU A 565 1.64 -8.79 -27.69
CA GLU A 565 0.29 -9.32 -27.93
C GLU A 565 -0.55 -9.12 -26.66
N LEU A 566 -1.43 -8.13 -26.68
CA LEU A 566 -2.21 -7.72 -25.51
C LEU A 566 -3.34 -8.71 -25.30
N THR A 567 -3.45 -9.25 -24.08
CA THR A 567 -4.52 -10.19 -23.73
C THR A 567 -5.53 -9.55 -22.77
N SER A 568 -5.04 -8.88 -21.71
CA SER A 568 -5.89 -8.20 -20.72
C SER A 568 -5.09 -7.14 -19.96
N ALA A 569 -5.78 -6.18 -19.37
CA ALA A 569 -5.16 -5.16 -18.52
C ALA A 569 -6.14 -4.74 -17.40
N VAL A 570 -5.60 -4.43 -16.23
CA VAL A 570 -6.38 -4.04 -15.05
C VAL A 570 -5.61 -3.03 -14.22
N ILE A 571 -6.34 -2.12 -13.56
CA ILE A 571 -5.75 -1.14 -12.64
C ILE A 571 -5.98 -1.63 -11.21
N PHE A 572 -4.91 -1.73 -10.43
CA PHE A 572 -4.95 -2.14 -9.02
C PHE A 572 -3.98 -1.28 -8.20
N LYS A 573 -4.44 -0.72 -7.07
CA LYS A 573 -3.63 0.19 -6.24
C LYS A 573 -2.96 1.33 -7.04
N GLU A 574 -3.65 1.84 -8.07
CA GLU A 574 -3.12 2.86 -9.01
C GLU A 574 -1.92 2.42 -9.86
N GLU A 575 -1.66 1.11 -9.89
CA GLU A 575 -0.70 0.48 -10.78
C GLU A 575 -1.45 -0.20 -11.93
N LEU A 576 -0.90 -0.10 -13.14
CA LEU A 576 -1.43 -0.78 -14.32
C LEU A 576 -0.78 -2.15 -14.44
N ILE A 577 -1.59 -3.20 -14.42
CA ILE A 577 -1.14 -4.58 -14.61
C ILE A 577 -1.60 -5.03 -15.99
N VAL A 578 -0.64 -5.37 -16.84
CA VAL A 578 -0.85 -5.78 -18.23
C VAL A 578 -0.43 -7.25 -18.38
N LEU A 579 -1.38 -8.06 -18.87
CA LEU A 579 -1.15 -9.45 -19.27
C LEU A 579 -0.91 -9.46 -20.78
N ALA A 580 0.32 -9.76 -21.18
CA ALA A 580 0.70 -9.71 -22.59
C ALA A 580 1.83 -10.68 -22.93
N LYS A 581 1.88 -11.13 -24.19
CA LYS A 581 2.92 -12.04 -24.69
C LYS A 581 3.93 -11.29 -25.55
N PRO A 582 5.21 -11.72 -25.57
CA PRO A 582 6.14 -11.23 -26.58
C PRO A 582 5.53 -11.48 -27.97
N ALA A 583 5.46 -10.45 -28.81
CA ALA A 583 5.03 -10.63 -30.18
C ALA A 583 5.96 -11.67 -30.84
N ALA A 584 5.39 -12.72 -31.44
CA ALA A 584 6.19 -13.68 -32.18
C ALA A 584 6.99 -12.94 -33.26
N ALA A 585 8.29 -13.20 -33.37
CA ALA A 585 9.09 -12.64 -34.45
C ALA A 585 8.38 -12.94 -35.79
N PRO A 586 8.26 -11.95 -36.69
CA PRO A 586 7.58 -12.16 -37.96
C PRO A 586 8.17 -13.39 -38.64
N ASN A 587 7.29 -14.31 -39.03
CA ASN A 587 7.63 -15.62 -39.57
C ASN A 587 8.76 -15.47 -40.61
N PRO A 588 9.94 -16.09 -40.44
CA PRO A 588 11.09 -15.89 -41.34
C PRO A 588 10.77 -16.27 -42.79
N ALA A 589 9.70 -17.04 -43.03
CA ALA A 589 9.17 -17.33 -44.36
C ALA A 589 8.61 -16.10 -45.10
N ALA A 590 8.09 -15.08 -44.39
CA ALA A 590 7.63 -13.82 -44.98
C ALA A 590 8.79 -12.84 -45.24
N ALA A 591 9.84 -12.89 -44.42
CA ALA A 591 11.06 -12.10 -44.61
C ALA A 591 11.98 -12.68 -45.70
N ALA A 592 11.95 -14.00 -45.93
CA ALA A 592 12.73 -14.67 -46.98
C ALA A 592 12.26 -14.35 -48.41
N ALA A 593 11.08 -13.76 -48.58
CA ALA A 593 10.61 -13.26 -49.88
C ALA A 593 11.22 -11.89 -50.26
N ASN A 594 11.84 -11.19 -49.31
CA ASN A 594 12.35 -9.83 -49.47
C ASN A 594 13.67 -9.63 -48.70
N GLN A 595 14.71 -10.41 -49.01
CA GLN A 595 16.12 -9.98 -48.89
C GLN A 595 17.06 -11.11 -49.30
N GLY A 596 17.85 -10.86 -50.36
CA GLY A 596 18.97 -11.71 -50.74
C GLY A 596 20.14 -11.54 -49.78
N GLN A 597 20.73 -12.67 -49.41
CA GLN A 597 22.10 -12.91 -48.93
C GLN A 597 22.77 -11.84 -48.05
N GLY A 598 22.91 -12.16 -46.75
CA GLY A 598 23.89 -11.56 -45.86
C GLY A 598 24.06 -12.39 -44.59
N GLN A 599 25.23 -13.02 -44.42
CA GLN A 599 25.60 -13.76 -43.20
C GLN A 599 25.83 -12.80 -42.03
N GLY A 600 25.37 -13.16 -40.83
CA GLY A 600 25.61 -12.37 -39.61
C GLY A 600 25.27 -13.11 -38.32
N GLN A 601 26.30 -13.74 -37.74
CA GLN A 601 26.57 -14.09 -36.34
C GLN A 601 25.44 -14.06 -35.28
N ASN A 602 25.25 -15.21 -34.62
CA ASN A 602 24.59 -15.37 -33.33
C ASN A 602 25.22 -14.46 -32.25
N GLN A 603 24.48 -13.47 -31.78
CA GLN A 603 24.67 -12.86 -30.46
C GLN A 603 23.49 -13.27 -29.58
N GLY A 604 23.79 -13.77 -28.38
CA GLY A 604 22.80 -14.23 -27.42
C GLY A 604 21.78 -13.14 -27.10
N GLU A 605 20.50 -13.51 -27.13
CA GLU A 605 19.39 -12.67 -26.74
C GLU A 605 19.53 -12.28 -25.27
N VAL A 606 20.03 -11.06 -25.04
CA VAL A 606 19.79 -10.35 -23.79
C VAL A 606 18.32 -9.92 -23.82
N PRO A 607 17.48 -10.32 -22.84
CA PRO A 607 16.08 -9.91 -22.84
C PRO A 607 15.98 -8.38 -22.77
N PRO A 608 15.14 -7.72 -23.59
CA PRO A 608 15.00 -6.27 -23.53
C PRO A 608 14.53 -5.88 -22.14
N GLN A 609 15.31 -5.03 -21.46
CA GLN A 609 14.90 -4.32 -20.26
C GLN A 609 13.79 -3.35 -20.69
N TRP A 610 12.53 -3.72 -20.41
CA TRP A 610 11.42 -2.78 -20.54
C TRP A 610 11.57 -1.76 -19.42
N GLU A 611 11.96 -0.52 -19.77
CA GLU A 611 11.92 0.59 -18.83
C GLU A 611 10.52 0.67 -18.24
N THR A 612 10.42 0.78 -16.91
CA THR A 612 9.15 1.02 -16.22
C THR A 612 8.68 2.41 -16.61
N PRO A 613 7.67 2.56 -17.49
CA PRO A 613 7.25 3.87 -17.94
C PRO A 613 6.58 4.56 -16.76
N ARG A 614 7.12 5.70 -16.31
CA ARG A 614 6.40 6.60 -15.42
C ARG A 614 5.39 7.34 -16.29
N HIS A 615 4.11 7.02 -16.13
CA HIS A 615 3.01 7.77 -16.72
C HIS A 615 2.30 8.53 -15.60
N GLU A 616 1.89 9.79 -15.80
CA GLU A 616 1.23 10.59 -14.74
C GLU A 616 -0.04 9.92 -14.18
N LEU A 617 -0.67 9.06 -15.00
CA LEU A 617 -1.86 8.30 -14.63
C LEU A 617 -1.60 7.07 -13.75
N PHE A 618 -0.38 6.50 -13.75
CA PHE A 618 -0.08 5.23 -13.06
C PHE A 618 1.20 5.33 -12.23
N LYS A 619 1.14 4.88 -10.98
CA LYS A 619 2.34 4.82 -10.12
C LYS A 619 3.41 3.91 -10.71
N ARG A 620 2.98 2.81 -11.34
CA ARG A 620 3.84 1.81 -12.00
C ARG A 620 3.06 1.02 -13.04
N VAL A 621 3.75 0.52 -14.06
CA VAL A 621 3.23 -0.43 -15.05
C VAL A 621 3.94 -1.77 -14.88
N HIS A 622 3.16 -2.84 -14.70
CA HIS A 622 3.63 -4.22 -14.59
C HIS A 622 3.22 -5.00 -15.82
N VAL A 623 4.20 -5.47 -16.61
CA VAL A 623 3.95 -6.38 -17.74
C VAL A 623 4.30 -7.79 -17.30
N LEU A 624 3.29 -8.63 -17.09
CA LEU A 624 3.46 -10.04 -16.74
C LEU A 624 3.65 -10.84 -18.04
N ARG A 625 4.89 -11.31 -18.29
CA ARG A 625 5.25 -12.13 -19.46
C ARG A 625 5.01 -13.60 -19.14
N GLU A 626 4.12 -14.28 -19.86
CA GLU A 626 3.82 -15.67 -19.53
C GLU A 626 3.56 -16.57 -20.74
N ASP A 627 4.32 -17.68 -20.81
CA ASP A 627 4.11 -18.80 -21.74
C ASP A 627 2.81 -19.58 -21.44
N ILE A 628 2.28 -19.40 -20.21
CA ILE A 628 1.07 -20.07 -19.69
C ILE A 628 -0.21 -19.37 -20.18
N CYS A 629 -0.11 -18.12 -20.68
CA CYS A 629 -1.23 -17.30 -21.13
C CYS A 629 -1.80 -17.75 -22.48
N ARG A 630 -2.02 -19.05 -22.73
CA ARG A 630 -2.68 -19.40 -23.99
C ARG A 630 -4.01 -18.66 -24.13
N LEU A 631 -4.84 -18.53 -23.10
CA LEU A 631 -6.24 -18.10 -23.27
C LEU A 631 -6.74 -17.43 -21.97
N THR A 632 -6.42 -16.15 -21.73
CA THR A 632 -6.70 -15.49 -20.43
C THR A 632 -7.25 -14.07 -20.56
N THR A 633 -8.40 -13.81 -19.94
CA THR A 633 -8.85 -12.45 -19.56
C THR A 633 -8.98 -12.45 -18.04
N GLY A 634 -8.13 -11.73 -17.31
CA GLY A 634 -8.06 -11.83 -15.85
C GLY A 634 -8.06 -10.47 -15.16
N ILE A 635 -8.98 -10.28 -14.21
CA ILE A 635 -9.14 -9.07 -13.37
C ILE A 635 -8.81 -9.44 -11.91
N VAL A 636 -8.38 -8.43 -11.15
CA VAL A 636 -8.01 -8.53 -9.73
C VAL A 636 -9.25 -8.76 -8.86
N LEU A 637 -9.20 -9.75 -7.98
CA LEU A 637 -10.21 -10.04 -6.97
C LEU A 637 -9.59 -10.14 -5.57
N SER A 638 -10.40 -9.98 -4.55
CA SER A 638 -10.04 -10.37 -3.19
C SER A 638 -10.54 -11.79 -2.94
N ALA A 639 -9.66 -12.69 -2.50
CA ALA A 639 -10.01 -14.08 -2.17
C ALA A 639 -9.45 -14.45 -0.79
N ALA A 640 -10.22 -15.20 -0.01
CA ALA A 640 -9.73 -15.86 1.19
C ALA A 640 -8.82 -17.01 0.75
N ILE A 641 -7.51 -16.79 0.85
CA ILE A 641 -6.49 -17.80 0.57
C ILE A 641 -5.94 -18.24 1.91
N PRO A 642 -6.08 -19.54 2.29
CA PRO A 642 -5.42 -20.06 3.47
C PRO A 642 -3.91 -19.81 3.35
N GLN A 643 -3.28 -19.34 4.43
CA GLN A 643 -1.86 -19.00 4.46
C GLN A 643 -0.95 -20.14 4.01
#